data_AF-A0A1L9Q0B7-F1
#
_entry.id   AF-A0A1L9Q0B7-F1
#
_cell.length_a   1.000
_cell.length_b   1.000
_cell.length_c   1.000
_cell.angle_alpha   90.00
_cell.angle_beta   90.00
_cell.angle_gamma   90.00
#
_symmetry.space_group_name_H-M   'P 1'
#
loop_
_entity.id
_entity.type
_entity.pdbx_description
1 polymer ?
#
loop_
_entity_poly.entity_id
_entity_poly.type
_entity_poly.pdbx_seq_one_letter_code
_entity_poly.pdbx_strand_id
1 'polypeptide(L)'
;MEGMKRINQICDEFAARLQKLRVRNHEEQPFYPNGTAKEVFRMDEEQLHELFQLISPGGTSKDGIISAIVRHVVRNLSTLFAVVVRIRRADDVNLLRQFTDLIVHDDALLQPPRLTDDELPIPLDKARLFFPTFANEFFDTQFQFCAITLQRKEDVTYQDYRSQCPLPYKRQQRIGGGAFGEVYKVKIERHHVRSTGDRSGNLEPEWLARKDFKRQQSFTVELDVYKAIMKQPRKHDHLVMVVAILQYRDTSSLFFPLATGDLDQYLNGKLHGDERPLDTLQKKSMLFERGVALAGALAFLHDGFDGVACLHLDLKPSNVLVYDAYAPDETWKITDFGLTRMRNREYSSAAPGFEGIYLPPECGTPDGRVTPRSDVWSLGCIFSLVITYMLCGPSGVKEFTEKRGERPEGDLFFITTKNSTPRISPAVTSWFDHLKQSSARDETLSRVIRESLDYLQSKVLHPICGQRATAREVELGLKAIHQRFEKRAPPPSPQPAQGQPEQASVIDRLIARMKHRTSESSVFRLRSFGYNLNPNGFGFRFSPLDGDYLAFFSSQNTLFWTVSEIMSALRDGSQIPPPQALRIPDGATKSFAVSSNTICNCLDAESFKCHVYNVAGTSSSVRVDDGVRVSYDHMGYIKRVTMSSDGSLAAFVTTDRPKGSEMDCRIYLAYTEHLMGTANEGSSSSLRRDSRSNSVSESSLMSVTTAANLIVEKIVVGSAAQIRFLDFTPNGKFLVVVIQDGSRGFSIRLWETYSGKCWRDFSVAIESETFRSLFTTCCLFMSKAGDPCLVVVSDHRRILHVNLFTRSTNTRKLNIGIDSVFVCDDGSTLVLIGKNHGLRAYLLPLHSLEKSDFIGSAKINRLSYAPALDDATVQCDANKQLKMLIASSSGSFLEMGIDH
;
A
#
# COMPACT_ATOMS: atom_id res chain seq x y z
N MET A 1 -23.27 -17.56 78.18
CA MET A 1 -24.20 -16.62 77.52
C MET A 1 -23.49 -15.37 77.02
N GLU A 2 -22.69 -14.68 77.86
CA GLU A 2 -22.03 -13.42 77.47
C GLU A 2 -21.05 -13.56 76.28
N GLY A 3 -20.18 -14.58 76.29
CA GLY A 3 -19.27 -14.83 75.17
C GLY A 3 -19.97 -15.13 73.84
N MET A 4 -21.13 -15.80 73.87
CA MET A 4 -21.89 -16.11 72.65
C MET A 4 -22.55 -14.85 72.05
N LYS A 5 -23.08 -13.97 72.91
CA LYS A 5 -23.59 -12.66 72.49
C LYS A 5 -22.49 -11.83 71.84
N ARG A 6 -21.28 -11.85 72.40
CA ARG A 6 -20.13 -11.12 71.85
C ARG A 6 -19.66 -11.68 70.51
N ILE A 7 -19.58 -13.00 70.35
CA ILE A 7 -19.29 -13.65 69.04
C ILE A 7 -20.31 -13.21 67.99
N ASN A 8 -21.60 -13.24 68.34
CA ASN A 8 -22.66 -12.80 67.42
C ASN A 8 -22.45 -11.34 67.02
N GLN A 9 -22.20 -10.45 67.98
CA GLN A 9 -21.95 -9.03 67.73
C GLN A 9 -20.78 -8.81 66.76
N ILE A 10 -19.62 -9.43 66.99
CA ILE A 10 -18.44 -9.26 66.12
C ILE A 10 -18.72 -9.74 64.69
N CYS A 11 -19.35 -10.92 64.55
CA CYS A 11 -19.71 -11.45 63.23
C CYS A 11 -20.72 -10.54 62.50
N ASP A 12 -21.70 -10.00 63.21
CA ASP A 12 -22.71 -9.09 62.64
C ASP A 12 -22.08 -7.75 62.22
N GLU A 13 -21.12 -7.24 62.99
CA GLU A 13 -20.34 -6.05 62.64
C GLU A 13 -19.53 -6.28 61.35
N PHE A 14 -18.84 -7.42 61.22
CA PHE A 14 -18.14 -7.78 59.99
C PHE A 14 -19.10 -7.98 58.81
N ALA A 15 -20.22 -8.67 59.01
CA ALA A 15 -21.23 -8.88 57.99
C ALA A 15 -21.82 -7.55 57.51
N ALA A 16 -22.09 -6.61 58.41
CA ALA A 16 -22.57 -5.27 58.09
C ALA A 16 -21.53 -4.45 57.29
N ARG A 17 -20.25 -4.53 57.66
CA ARG A 17 -19.15 -3.87 56.91
C ARG A 17 -19.01 -4.45 55.51
N LEU A 18 -19.00 -5.78 55.37
CA LEU A 18 -19.01 -6.46 54.07
C LEU A 18 -20.21 -6.00 53.24
N GLN A 19 -21.42 -6.04 53.81
CA GLN A 19 -22.67 -5.69 53.14
C GLN A 19 -22.66 -4.27 52.57
N LYS A 20 -21.99 -3.30 53.22
CA LYS A 20 -21.82 -1.92 52.71
C LYS A 20 -20.93 -1.84 51.46
N LEU A 21 -20.00 -2.78 51.29
CA LEU A 21 -19.06 -2.85 50.16
C LEU A 21 -19.56 -3.75 49.02
N ARG A 22 -20.76 -4.33 49.16
CA ARG A 22 -21.38 -5.15 48.11
C ARG A 22 -21.79 -4.26 46.93
N VAL A 23 -21.39 -4.64 45.73
CA VAL A 23 -21.77 -3.95 44.50
C VAL A 23 -22.77 -4.78 43.70
N ARG A 24 -23.41 -4.17 42.70
CA ARG A 24 -24.26 -4.86 41.72
C ARG A 24 -23.65 -4.70 40.34
N ASN A 25 -23.71 -5.75 39.54
CA ASN A 25 -23.36 -5.69 38.13
C ASN A 25 -24.53 -5.13 37.29
N HIS A 26 -24.31 -5.03 35.99
CA HIS A 26 -25.29 -4.53 35.02
C HIS A 26 -26.58 -5.38 34.89
N GLU A 27 -26.60 -6.60 35.41
CA GLU A 27 -27.78 -7.49 35.50
C GLU A 27 -28.44 -7.42 36.88
N GLU A 28 -28.07 -6.43 37.70
CA GLU A 28 -28.49 -6.28 39.10
C GLU A 28 -28.05 -7.45 40.01
N GLN A 29 -27.17 -8.33 39.55
CA GLN A 29 -26.62 -9.43 40.35
C GLN A 29 -25.61 -8.88 41.36
N PRO A 30 -25.76 -9.18 42.67
CA PRO A 30 -24.84 -8.69 43.69
C PRO A 30 -23.55 -9.50 43.70
N PHE A 31 -22.42 -8.81 43.93
CA PHE A 31 -21.13 -9.44 44.17
C PHE A 31 -20.23 -8.56 45.05
N TYR A 32 -19.16 -9.15 45.57
CA TYR A 32 -18.11 -8.48 46.31
C TYR A 32 -16.87 -8.37 45.42
N PRO A 33 -16.34 -7.17 45.18
CA PRO A 33 -15.12 -7.02 44.41
C PRO A 33 -13.95 -7.79 45.05
N ASN A 34 -13.02 -8.26 44.22
CA ASN A 34 -11.83 -8.94 44.72
C ASN A 34 -11.10 -8.06 45.76
N GLY A 35 -10.65 -8.68 46.86
CA GLY A 35 -9.94 -7.99 47.94
C GLY A 35 -10.84 -7.30 48.98
N THR A 36 -12.15 -7.18 48.75
CA THR A 36 -13.09 -6.57 49.72
C THR A 36 -13.05 -7.24 51.08
N ALA A 37 -13.06 -8.57 51.14
CA ALA A 37 -12.98 -9.30 52.41
C ALA A 37 -11.68 -9.01 53.15
N LYS A 38 -10.55 -9.00 52.41
CA LYS A 38 -9.23 -8.72 52.96
C LYS A 38 -9.12 -7.30 53.51
N GLU A 39 -9.73 -6.33 52.84
CA GLU A 39 -9.80 -4.94 53.31
C GLU A 39 -10.56 -4.84 54.64
N VAL A 40 -11.76 -5.43 54.71
CA VAL A 40 -12.59 -5.42 55.93
C VAL A 40 -11.88 -6.05 57.12
N PHE A 41 -11.25 -7.21 56.91
CA PHE A 41 -10.60 -7.97 57.98
C PHE A 41 -9.26 -7.36 58.42
N ARG A 42 -8.52 -6.74 57.50
CA ARG A 42 -7.27 -6.05 57.82
C ARG A 42 -7.49 -4.75 58.60
N MET A 43 -8.63 -4.08 58.41
CA MET A 43 -8.94 -2.86 59.15
C MET A 43 -9.24 -3.11 60.64
N ASP A 44 -9.54 -4.35 61.03
CA ASP A 44 -9.96 -4.69 62.40
C ASP A 44 -9.42 -6.05 62.84
N GLU A 45 -8.09 -6.18 62.79
CA GLU A 45 -7.39 -7.40 63.22
C GLU A 45 -7.59 -7.67 64.72
N GLU A 46 -7.84 -6.62 65.53
CA GLU A 46 -8.15 -6.74 66.96
C GLU A 46 -9.48 -7.47 67.20
N GLN A 47 -10.55 -7.11 66.48
CA GLN A 47 -11.82 -7.85 66.56
C GLN A 47 -11.71 -9.30 66.06
N LEU A 48 -10.88 -9.56 65.03
CA LEU A 48 -10.61 -10.94 64.60
C LEU A 48 -9.90 -11.73 65.69
N HIS A 49 -8.93 -11.12 66.35
CA HIS A 49 -8.19 -11.74 67.44
C HIS A 49 -9.11 -12.06 68.62
N GLU A 50 -9.95 -11.11 69.03
CA GLU A 50 -11.00 -11.32 70.05
C GLU A 50 -11.95 -12.45 69.66
N LEU A 51 -12.39 -12.49 68.41
CA LEU A 51 -13.30 -13.53 67.92
C LEU A 51 -12.68 -14.94 68.04
N PHE A 52 -11.44 -15.14 67.57
CA PHE A 52 -10.78 -16.44 67.64
C PHE A 52 -10.38 -16.84 69.07
N GLN A 53 -10.15 -15.87 69.97
CA GLN A 53 -10.03 -16.13 71.40
C GLN A 53 -11.32 -16.72 71.99
N LEU A 54 -12.48 -16.19 71.61
CA LEU A 54 -13.78 -16.64 72.12
C LEU A 54 -14.22 -18.02 71.56
N ILE A 55 -13.74 -18.42 70.37
CA ILE A 55 -14.13 -19.67 69.70
C ILE A 55 -13.30 -20.88 70.14
N SER A 56 -12.06 -20.67 70.58
CA SER A 56 -11.09 -21.73 70.88
C SER A 56 -11.52 -22.56 72.11
N PRO A 57 -11.58 -23.91 72.02
CA PRO A 57 -12.01 -24.76 73.13
C PRO A 57 -10.88 -24.98 74.13
N GLY A 58 -11.07 -24.50 75.37
CA GLY A 58 -10.16 -24.74 76.49
C GLY A 58 -9.25 -23.55 76.76
N GLY A 59 -9.27 -23.03 77.99
CA GLY A 59 -8.55 -21.83 78.44
C GLY A 59 -7.02 -21.90 78.45
N THR A 60 -6.40 -22.65 77.54
CA THR A 60 -4.95 -22.62 77.31
C THR A 60 -4.61 -21.52 76.30
N SER A 61 -4.33 -20.35 76.85
CA SER A 61 -3.58 -19.27 76.23
C SER A 61 -2.30 -19.80 75.54
N LYS A 62 -2.33 -19.85 74.21
CA LYS A 62 -1.14 -19.59 73.40
C LYS A 62 -1.53 -18.52 72.40
N ASP A 63 -1.51 -17.28 72.87
CA ASP A 63 -1.74 -16.06 72.08
C ASP A 63 -1.03 -16.04 70.72
N GLY A 64 0.13 -16.73 70.63
CA GLY A 64 0.87 -16.94 69.39
C GLY A 64 0.14 -17.77 68.31
N ILE A 65 -0.67 -18.77 68.69
CA ILE A 65 -1.48 -19.56 67.73
C ILE A 65 -2.63 -18.71 67.18
N ILE A 66 -3.32 -17.97 68.04
CA ILE A 66 -4.42 -17.07 67.64
C ILE A 66 -3.91 -15.98 66.70
N SER A 67 -2.79 -15.36 67.07
CA SER A 67 -2.12 -14.37 66.21
C SER A 67 -1.72 -14.95 64.85
N ALA A 68 -1.36 -16.23 64.80
CA ALA A 68 -1.07 -16.91 63.54
C ALA A 68 -2.35 -17.25 62.74
N ILE A 69 -3.45 -17.61 63.39
CA ILE A 69 -4.76 -17.78 62.74
C ILE A 69 -5.19 -16.47 62.07
N VAL A 70 -5.21 -15.36 62.82
CA VAL A 70 -5.55 -14.02 62.30
C VAL A 70 -4.67 -13.67 61.09
N ARG A 71 -3.36 -13.94 61.19
CA ARG A 71 -2.42 -13.71 60.09
C ARG A 71 -2.76 -14.54 58.84
N HIS A 72 -3.17 -15.80 58.97
CA HIS A 72 -3.63 -16.62 57.84
C HIS A 72 -4.95 -16.09 57.26
N VAL A 73 -5.90 -15.70 58.13
CA VAL A 73 -7.17 -15.11 57.71
C VAL A 73 -6.95 -13.87 56.84
N VAL A 74 -6.14 -12.91 57.31
CA VAL A 74 -5.87 -11.68 56.55
C VAL A 74 -5.00 -11.94 55.31
N ARG A 75 -4.12 -12.95 55.33
CA ARG A 75 -3.18 -13.20 54.24
C ARG A 75 -3.84 -13.93 53.06
N ASN A 76 -4.52 -15.04 53.31
CA ASN A 76 -4.97 -15.98 52.26
C ASN A 76 -6.30 -16.70 52.53
N LEU A 77 -7.04 -16.39 53.60
CA LEU A 77 -8.33 -17.01 53.90
C LEU A 77 -9.45 -15.98 54.12
N SER A 78 -9.26 -14.74 53.68
CA SER A 78 -10.19 -13.64 53.92
C SER A 78 -11.51 -13.92 53.21
N THR A 79 -11.45 -14.39 51.97
CA THR A 79 -12.63 -14.66 51.14
C THR A 79 -13.42 -15.82 51.71
N LEU A 80 -12.74 -16.92 52.05
CA LEU A 80 -13.33 -18.06 52.77
C LEU A 80 -14.02 -17.64 54.06
N PHE A 81 -13.35 -16.83 54.89
CA PHE A 81 -13.91 -16.37 56.15
C PHE A 81 -15.11 -15.45 55.95
N ALA A 82 -15.11 -14.60 54.92
CA ALA A 82 -16.27 -13.76 54.59
C ALA A 82 -17.50 -14.59 54.18
N VAL A 83 -17.32 -15.69 53.44
CA VAL A 83 -18.41 -16.62 53.11
C VAL A 83 -18.96 -17.23 54.40
N VAL A 84 -18.08 -17.69 55.29
CA VAL A 84 -18.46 -18.26 56.60
C VAL A 84 -19.25 -17.25 57.44
N VAL A 85 -18.75 -16.02 57.59
CA VAL A 85 -19.44 -14.94 58.31
C VAL A 85 -20.82 -14.66 57.70
N ARG A 86 -20.96 -14.75 56.37
CA ARG A 86 -22.20 -14.44 55.66
C ARG A 86 -23.30 -15.50 55.82
N ILE A 87 -22.93 -16.78 55.92
CA ILE A 87 -23.88 -17.91 56.03
C ILE A 87 -24.17 -18.32 57.48
N ARG A 88 -23.33 -17.89 58.43
CA ARG A 88 -23.47 -18.22 59.85
C ARG A 88 -24.85 -17.79 60.38
N ARG A 89 -25.50 -18.67 61.13
CA ARG A 89 -26.71 -18.34 61.89
C ARG A 89 -26.33 -17.82 63.28
N ALA A 90 -27.14 -16.91 63.83
CA ALA A 90 -26.98 -16.49 65.22
C ALA A 90 -27.01 -17.73 66.14
N ASP A 91 -26.16 -17.71 67.17
CA ASP A 91 -26.02 -18.82 68.13
C ASP A 91 -25.40 -20.12 67.58
N ASP A 92 -24.87 -20.14 66.35
CA ASP A 92 -24.09 -21.25 65.81
C ASP A 92 -22.58 -20.93 65.75
N VAL A 93 -21.77 -21.69 66.51
CA VAL A 93 -20.29 -21.62 66.52
C VAL A 93 -19.65 -22.75 65.71
N ASN A 94 -20.40 -23.80 65.36
CA ASN A 94 -19.85 -24.99 64.72
C ASN A 94 -19.22 -24.66 63.37
N LEU A 95 -19.83 -23.75 62.60
CA LEU A 95 -19.27 -23.29 61.34
C LEU A 95 -17.93 -22.54 61.50
N LEU A 96 -17.81 -21.72 62.54
CA LEU A 96 -16.57 -21.01 62.86
C LEU A 96 -15.47 -21.98 63.32
N ARG A 97 -15.84 -23.06 64.03
CA ARG A 97 -14.92 -24.15 64.38
C ARG A 97 -14.47 -24.93 63.14
N GLN A 98 -15.40 -25.32 62.26
CA GLN A 98 -15.08 -25.96 60.97
C GLN A 98 -14.11 -25.12 60.13
N PHE A 99 -14.27 -23.79 60.12
CA PHE A 99 -13.30 -22.90 59.50
C PHE A 99 -11.93 -22.93 60.19
N THR A 100 -11.91 -22.94 61.52
CA THR A 100 -10.65 -23.00 62.30
C THR A 100 -9.90 -24.32 62.07
N ASP A 101 -10.61 -25.43 61.88
CA ASP A 101 -10.06 -26.75 61.55
C ASP A 101 -9.36 -26.81 60.18
N LEU A 102 -9.55 -25.79 59.33
CA LEU A 102 -8.77 -25.63 58.09
C LEU A 102 -7.34 -25.15 58.36
N ILE A 103 -7.11 -24.53 59.52
CA ILE A 103 -5.88 -23.84 59.90
C ILE A 103 -5.16 -24.58 61.02
N VAL A 104 -5.91 -25.22 61.91
CA VAL A 104 -5.39 -25.87 63.12
C VAL A 104 -5.85 -27.32 63.20
N HIS A 105 -4.97 -28.22 63.64
CA HIS A 105 -5.29 -29.60 64.01
C HIS A 105 -4.45 -30.00 65.23
N ASP A 106 -5.07 -30.61 66.26
CA ASP A 106 -4.40 -30.99 67.52
C ASP A 106 -3.51 -29.88 68.12
N ASP A 107 -4.06 -28.65 68.23
CA ASP A 107 -3.36 -27.45 68.75
C ASP A 107 -2.07 -27.05 67.98
N ALA A 108 -1.90 -27.53 66.74
CA ALA A 108 -0.82 -27.16 65.84
C ALA A 108 -1.32 -26.49 64.55
N LEU A 109 -0.60 -25.48 64.07
CA LEU A 109 -0.89 -24.81 62.81
C LEU A 109 -0.55 -25.71 61.61
N LEU A 110 -1.48 -25.82 60.68
CA LEU A 110 -1.29 -26.48 59.40
C LEU A 110 -0.54 -25.55 58.44
N GLN A 111 0.55 -26.04 57.86
CA GLN A 111 1.31 -25.33 56.83
C GLN A 111 1.53 -26.24 55.61
N PRO A 112 0.82 -26.01 54.48
CA PRO A 112 -0.20 -24.99 54.25
C PRO A 112 -1.55 -25.31 54.93
N PRO A 113 -2.48 -24.33 55.05
CA PRO A 113 -3.88 -24.58 55.41
C PRO A 113 -4.54 -25.60 54.47
N ARG A 114 -5.58 -26.29 54.94
CA ARG A 114 -6.30 -27.33 54.17
C ARG A 114 -7.02 -26.81 52.93
N LEU A 115 -7.40 -25.53 52.95
CA LEU A 115 -8.08 -24.84 51.87
C LEU A 115 -7.67 -23.37 51.91
N THR A 116 -7.48 -22.75 50.74
CA THR A 116 -7.14 -21.33 50.61
C THR A 116 -8.05 -20.57 49.65
N ASP A 117 -8.03 -19.24 49.72
CA ASP A 117 -8.81 -18.36 48.83
C ASP A 117 -8.50 -18.61 47.33
N ASP A 118 -7.27 -19.02 47.00
CA ASP A 118 -6.85 -19.29 45.61
C ASP A 118 -7.58 -20.49 44.99
N GLU A 119 -8.19 -21.36 45.81
CA GLU A 119 -8.95 -22.54 45.38
C GLU A 119 -10.44 -22.26 45.16
N LEU A 120 -10.91 -21.07 45.52
CA LEU A 120 -12.30 -20.68 45.32
C LEU A 120 -12.60 -20.30 43.85
N PRO A 121 -13.81 -20.58 43.34
CA PRO A 121 -14.87 -21.35 43.99
C PRO A 121 -14.58 -22.86 43.96
N ILE A 122 -14.93 -23.54 45.05
CA ILE A 122 -14.83 -25.01 45.18
C ILE A 122 -16.13 -25.71 44.77
N PRO A 123 -16.06 -26.94 44.22
CA PRO A 123 -17.24 -27.73 43.90
C PRO A 123 -17.99 -28.20 45.16
N LEU A 124 -19.26 -28.57 45.02
CA LEU A 124 -20.13 -28.96 46.14
C LEU A 124 -19.56 -30.12 46.97
N ASP A 125 -18.93 -31.12 46.34
CA ASP A 125 -18.34 -32.25 47.07
C ASP A 125 -17.20 -31.81 48.00
N LYS A 126 -16.41 -30.83 47.58
CA LYS A 126 -15.34 -30.25 48.39
C LYS A 126 -15.93 -29.36 49.51
N ALA A 127 -17.04 -28.66 49.24
CA ALA A 127 -17.78 -27.95 50.28
C ALA A 127 -18.38 -28.92 51.32
N ARG A 128 -18.87 -30.10 50.91
CA ARG A 128 -19.35 -31.16 51.84
C ARG A 128 -18.24 -31.73 52.71
N LEU A 129 -17.02 -31.82 52.19
CA LEU A 129 -15.85 -32.29 52.95
C LEU A 129 -15.46 -31.32 54.08
N PHE A 130 -15.43 -30.02 53.80
CA PHE A 130 -14.94 -29.01 54.75
C PHE A 130 -16.03 -28.37 55.59
N PHE A 131 -17.26 -28.28 55.09
CA PHE A 131 -18.40 -27.62 55.74
C PHE A 131 -19.66 -28.50 55.69
N PRO A 132 -19.65 -29.72 56.27
CA PRO A 132 -20.71 -30.73 56.06
C PRO A 132 -22.12 -30.24 56.46
N THR A 133 -22.22 -29.40 57.49
CA THR A 133 -23.51 -28.88 57.99
C THR A 133 -24.09 -27.78 57.09
N PHE A 134 -23.24 -27.04 56.38
CA PHE A 134 -23.60 -25.84 55.62
C PHE A 134 -23.12 -25.90 54.16
N ALA A 135 -22.92 -27.12 53.64
CA ALA A 135 -22.25 -27.32 52.36
C ALA A 135 -22.97 -26.64 51.19
N ASN A 136 -24.31 -26.70 51.17
CA ASN A 136 -25.11 -26.03 50.14
C ASN A 136 -25.07 -24.52 50.32
N GLU A 137 -25.29 -24.00 51.54
CA GLU A 137 -25.22 -22.56 51.80
C GLU A 137 -23.85 -21.96 51.47
N PHE A 138 -22.76 -22.67 51.82
CA PHE A 138 -21.41 -22.28 51.46
C PHE A 138 -21.22 -22.31 49.94
N PHE A 139 -21.63 -23.40 49.31
CA PHE A 139 -21.51 -23.57 47.86
C PHE A 139 -22.24 -22.47 47.10
N ASP A 140 -23.45 -22.10 47.50
CA ASP A 140 -24.24 -21.04 46.85
C ASP A 140 -23.69 -19.64 47.16
N THR A 141 -23.21 -19.42 48.39
CA THR A 141 -22.78 -18.09 48.83
C THR A 141 -21.39 -17.71 48.32
N GLN A 142 -20.48 -18.67 48.13
CA GLN A 142 -19.11 -18.39 47.68
C GLN A 142 -19.07 -17.63 46.35
N PHE A 143 -20.02 -17.87 45.44
CA PHE A 143 -20.03 -17.26 44.11
C PHE A 143 -20.14 -15.74 44.17
N GLN A 144 -20.83 -15.18 45.19
CA GLN A 144 -20.90 -13.73 45.39
C GLN A 144 -19.53 -13.10 45.68
N PHE A 145 -18.60 -13.88 46.24
CA PHE A 145 -17.23 -13.44 46.53
C PHE A 145 -16.21 -13.84 45.45
N CYS A 146 -16.64 -14.63 44.46
CA CYS A 146 -15.79 -15.17 43.39
C CYS A 146 -16.18 -14.58 42.03
N ALA A 147 -16.42 -13.27 41.95
CA ALA A 147 -16.71 -12.62 40.68
C ALA A 147 -15.56 -12.82 39.67
N ILE A 148 -15.92 -12.95 38.40
CA ILE A 148 -14.98 -13.31 37.33
C ILE A 148 -13.79 -12.35 37.30
N THR A 149 -12.59 -12.88 37.10
CA THR A 149 -11.36 -12.08 36.98
C THR A 149 -10.75 -12.32 35.63
N LEU A 150 -10.60 -11.26 34.84
CA LEU A 150 -9.90 -11.30 33.57
C LEU A 150 -8.39 -11.28 33.82
N GLN A 151 -7.69 -12.18 33.15
CA GLN A 151 -6.23 -12.22 33.15
C GLN A 151 -5.71 -11.62 31.84
N ARG A 152 -4.81 -10.64 31.95
CA ARG A 152 -4.26 -9.98 30.76
C ARG A 152 -3.40 -10.97 29.98
N LYS A 153 -3.69 -11.11 28.68
CA LYS A 153 -3.02 -12.00 27.71
C LYS A 153 -3.15 -13.50 28.01
N GLU A 154 -4.08 -13.90 28.86
CA GLU A 154 -4.34 -15.29 29.21
C GLU A 154 -5.78 -15.69 28.90
N ASP A 155 -5.96 -16.99 28.67
CA ASP A 155 -7.24 -17.63 28.42
C ASP A 155 -7.88 -17.97 29.77
N VAL A 156 -9.08 -17.46 30.04
CA VAL A 156 -9.81 -17.76 31.26
C VAL A 156 -11.16 -18.40 30.93
N THR A 157 -11.42 -19.57 31.54
CA THR A 157 -12.64 -20.35 31.30
C THR A 157 -13.45 -20.48 32.59
N TYR A 158 -14.72 -20.07 32.53
CA TYR A 158 -15.72 -20.21 33.58
C TYR A 158 -16.91 -21.02 33.03
N GLN A 159 -16.79 -22.35 33.11
CA GLN A 159 -17.80 -23.33 32.71
C GLN A 159 -18.32 -24.13 33.91
N ASP A 160 -19.31 -24.99 33.68
CA ASP A 160 -19.95 -25.83 34.70
C ASP A 160 -20.39 -25.01 35.93
N TYR A 161 -20.06 -25.48 37.13
CA TYR A 161 -20.41 -24.79 38.37
C TYR A 161 -19.77 -23.40 38.49
N ARG A 162 -18.62 -23.15 37.83
CA ARG A 162 -17.96 -21.83 37.85
C ARG A 162 -18.73 -20.79 37.04
N SER A 163 -19.64 -21.20 36.16
CA SER A 163 -20.51 -20.27 35.41
C SER A 163 -21.55 -19.52 36.26
N GLN A 164 -21.63 -19.86 37.55
CA GLN A 164 -22.39 -19.14 38.57
C GLN A 164 -21.67 -17.88 39.09
N CYS A 165 -20.36 -17.77 38.83
CA CYS A 165 -19.57 -16.59 39.18
C CYS A 165 -20.12 -15.34 38.45
N PRO A 166 -20.46 -14.26 39.17
CA PRO A 166 -21.01 -13.06 38.57
C PRO A 166 -19.98 -12.35 37.69
N LEU A 167 -20.46 -11.76 36.59
CA LEU A 167 -19.64 -10.90 35.73
C LEU A 167 -19.36 -9.57 36.45
N PRO A 168 -18.10 -9.09 36.47
CA PRO A 168 -17.70 -7.87 37.17
C PRO A 168 -18.04 -6.57 36.41
N TYR A 169 -19.06 -6.59 35.55
CA TYR A 169 -19.39 -5.45 34.68
C TYR A 169 -20.36 -4.51 35.40
N LYS A 170 -19.91 -3.33 35.78
CA LYS A 170 -20.76 -2.27 36.36
C LYS A 170 -21.74 -1.69 35.33
N ARG A 171 -21.29 -1.60 34.08
CA ARG A 171 -22.06 -1.07 32.95
C ARG A 171 -21.68 -1.82 31.68
N GLN A 172 -22.64 -2.00 30.78
CA GLN A 172 -22.38 -2.42 29.42
C GLN A 172 -23.25 -1.64 28.44
N GLN A 173 -22.74 -1.41 27.24
CA GLN A 173 -23.48 -0.82 26.14
C GLN A 173 -23.02 -1.47 24.84
N ARG A 174 -23.97 -1.91 24.00
CA ARG A 174 -23.67 -2.40 22.66
C ARG A 174 -23.21 -1.23 21.77
N ILE A 175 -22.05 -1.36 21.15
CA ILE A 175 -21.44 -0.32 20.30
C ILE A 175 -21.28 -0.76 18.84
N GLY A 176 -21.44 -2.05 18.53
CA GLY A 176 -21.39 -2.56 17.17
C GLY A 176 -21.86 -4.01 17.06
N GLY A 177 -22.09 -4.47 15.84
CA GLY A 177 -22.43 -5.88 15.58
C GLY A 177 -22.49 -6.19 14.09
N GLY A 178 -22.15 -7.42 13.73
CA GLY A 178 -22.12 -7.87 12.34
C GLY A 178 -22.10 -9.40 12.21
N ALA A 179 -21.58 -9.88 11.08
CA ALA A 179 -21.46 -11.31 10.78
C ALA A 179 -20.50 -12.05 11.74
N PHE A 180 -19.51 -11.34 12.27
CA PHE A 180 -18.43 -11.90 13.09
C PHE A 180 -18.68 -11.87 14.60
N GLY A 181 -19.76 -11.22 15.05
CA GLY A 181 -20.06 -11.10 16.48
C GLY A 181 -20.73 -9.79 16.85
N GLU A 182 -20.83 -9.55 18.16
CA GLU A 182 -21.35 -8.33 18.75
C GLU A 182 -20.29 -7.66 19.60
N VAL A 183 -20.23 -6.32 19.58
CA VAL A 183 -19.22 -5.55 20.30
C VAL A 183 -19.88 -4.66 21.34
N TYR A 184 -19.37 -4.70 22.56
CA TYR A 184 -19.84 -3.95 23.70
C TYR A 184 -18.71 -3.11 24.29
N LYS A 185 -19.05 -1.91 24.76
CA LYS A 185 -18.22 -1.16 25.70
C LYS A 185 -18.63 -1.56 27.12
N VAL A 186 -17.71 -2.10 27.90
CA VAL A 186 -17.95 -2.62 29.25
C VAL A 186 -17.09 -1.90 30.28
N LYS A 187 -17.68 -1.53 31.42
CA LYS A 187 -16.97 -0.95 32.57
C LYS A 187 -16.76 -2.03 33.61
N ILE A 188 -15.53 -2.52 33.74
CA ILE A 188 -15.15 -3.60 34.64
C ILE A 188 -14.78 -3.02 36.00
N GLU A 189 -15.31 -3.59 37.08
CA GLU A 189 -15.03 -3.17 38.46
C GLU A 189 -13.54 -3.31 38.83
N ARG A 190 -13.10 -2.56 39.86
CA ARG A 190 -11.74 -2.66 40.39
C ARG A 190 -11.38 -4.09 40.82
N HIS A 191 -10.11 -4.44 40.70
CA HIS A 191 -9.50 -5.73 41.03
C HIS A 191 -9.95 -6.93 40.19
N HIS A 192 -10.64 -6.70 39.07
CA HIS A 192 -11.14 -7.74 38.17
C HIS A 192 -10.42 -7.82 36.81
N VAL A 193 -9.43 -6.97 36.57
CA VAL A 193 -8.48 -7.07 35.45
C VAL A 193 -7.08 -7.16 36.03
N ARG A 194 -6.38 -8.29 35.86
CA ARG A 194 -5.05 -8.55 36.45
C ARG A 194 -4.00 -8.77 35.38
N SER A 195 -2.75 -8.42 35.70
CA SER A 195 -1.59 -8.75 34.89
C SER A 195 -0.91 -10.01 35.43
N THR A 196 -0.29 -10.81 34.56
CA THR A 196 0.46 -12.00 34.98
C THR A 196 1.53 -11.64 36.02
N GLY A 197 1.49 -12.29 37.19
CA GLY A 197 2.42 -12.03 38.30
C GLY A 197 2.03 -10.88 39.23
N ASP A 198 1.04 -10.07 38.88
CA ASP A 198 0.48 -9.03 39.75
C ASP A 198 -0.76 -9.55 40.48
N ARG A 199 -0.68 -9.63 41.81
CA ARG A 199 -1.84 -9.99 42.64
C ARG A 199 -2.80 -8.81 42.82
N SER A 200 -2.35 -7.59 42.55
CA SER A 200 -3.19 -6.40 42.44
C SER A 200 -3.85 -6.39 41.07
N GLY A 201 -5.17 -6.17 41.03
CA GLY A 201 -5.85 -5.84 39.77
C GLY A 201 -5.92 -4.33 39.55
N ASN A 202 -6.67 -3.91 38.53
CA ASN A 202 -7.00 -2.52 38.28
C ASN A 202 -7.54 -1.82 39.56
N LEU A 203 -6.95 -0.68 39.95
CA LEU A 203 -7.34 0.03 41.17
C LEU A 203 -8.69 0.74 41.01
N GLU A 204 -8.96 1.23 39.81
CA GLU A 204 -10.21 1.90 39.43
C GLU A 204 -10.96 1.09 38.36
N PRO A 205 -12.29 1.26 38.27
CA PRO A 205 -13.07 0.61 37.23
C PRO A 205 -12.62 0.99 35.81
N GLU A 206 -12.29 -0.01 34.99
CA GLU A 206 -11.66 0.16 33.68
C GLU A 206 -12.68 -0.03 32.54
N TRP A 207 -12.61 0.80 31.49
CA TRP A 207 -13.40 0.63 30.28
C TRP A 207 -12.64 -0.23 29.26
N LEU A 208 -13.27 -1.31 28.78
CA LEU A 208 -12.77 -2.15 27.70
C LEU A 208 -13.84 -2.32 26.61
N ALA A 209 -13.40 -2.66 25.40
CA ALA A 209 -14.27 -3.20 24.37
C ALA A 209 -14.29 -4.74 24.48
N ARG A 210 -15.48 -5.35 24.42
CA ARG A 210 -15.71 -6.79 24.47
C ARG A 210 -16.37 -7.23 23.17
N LYS A 211 -15.75 -8.13 22.40
CA LYS A 211 -16.32 -8.76 21.21
C LYS A 211 -16.80 -10.16 21.58
N ASP A 212 -18.10 -10.40 21.48
CA ASP A 212 -18.75 -11.68 21.72
C ASP A 212 -18.97 -12.41 20.40
N PHE A 213 -18.61 -13.69 20.36
CA PHE A 213 -18.66 -14.49 19.14
C PHE A 213 -19.90 -15.38 19.10
N LYS A 214 -20.60 -15.37 17.96
CA LYS A 214 -21.79 -16.21 17.73
C LYS A 214 -21.46 -17.67 17.39
N ARG A 215 -20.26 -17.92 16.86
CA ARG A 215 -19.80 -19.24 16.42
C ARG A 215 -18.41 -19.50 16.98
N GLN A 216 -18.21 -20.67 17.58
CA GLN A 216 -16.92 -21.05 18.16
C GLN A 216 -15.81 -21.09 17.11
N GLN A 217 -16.10 -21.54 15.88
CA GLN A 217 -15.12 -21.56 14.80
C GLN A 217 -14.60 -20.16 14.45
N SER A 218 -15.47 -19.14 14.44
CA SER A 218 -15.07 -17.75 14.17
C SER A 218 -14.18 -17.21 15.29
N PHE A 219 -14.49 -17.56 16.54
CA PHE A 219 -13.63 -17.22 17.69
C PHE A 219 -12.25 -17.85 17.57
N THR A 220 -12.16 -19.15 17.25
CA THR A 220 -10.88 -19.85 17.14
C THR A 220 -10.02 -19.27 16.02
N VAL A 221 -10.58 -19.04 14.82
CA VAL A 221 -9.85 -18.48 13.68
C VAL A 221 -9.25 -17.11 14.01
N GLU A 222 -10.05 -16.20 14.57
CA GLU A 222 -9.56 -14.86 14.91
C GLU A 222 -8.56 -14.90 16.07
N LEU A 223 -8.80 -15.74 17.09
CA LEU A 223 -7.87 -15.90 18.21
C LEU A 223 -6.52 -16.46 17.77
N ASP A 224 -6.49 -17.43 16.86
CA ASP A 224 -5.25 -18.01 16.34
C ASP A 224 -4.38 -16.96 15.64
N VAL A 225 -5.03 -16.04 14.92
CA VAL A 225 -4.34 -14.89 14.31
C VAL A 225 -3.69 -14.01 15.37
N TYR A 226 -4.44 -13.62 16.41
CA TYR A 226 -3.89 -12.83 17.51
C TYR A 226 -2.75 -13.56 18.22
N LYS A 227 -2.90 -14.87 18.48
CA LYS A 227 -1.84 -15.69 19.11
C LYS A 227 -0.58 -15.73 18.25
N ALA A 228 -0.70 -15.82 16.93
CA ALA A 228 0.46 -15.77 16.03
C ALA A 228 1.13 -14.38 16.05
N ILE A 229 0.37 -13.28 16.01
CA ILE A 229 0.90 -11.92 16.14
C ILE A 229 1.59 -11.73 17.52
N MET A 230 1.00 -12.28 18.57
CA MET A 230 1.56 -12.26 19.94
C MET A 230 2.84 -13.09 20.09
N LYS A 231 3.07 -14.09 19.25
CA LYS A 231 4.32 -14.87 19.25
C LYS A 231 5.50 -14.16 18.58
N GLN A 232 5.24 -13.14 17.75
CA GLN A 232 6.31 -12.43 17.06
C GLN A 232 7.24 -11.69 18.03
N PRO A 233 8.58 -11.71 17.82
CA PRO A 233 9.53 -11.04 18.71
C PRO A 233 9.37 -9.53 18.68
N ARG A 234 9.00 -8.98 17.51
CA ARG A 234 8.68 -7.56 17.34
C ARG A 234 7.17 -7.35 17.46
N LYS A 235 6.78 -6.23 18.06
CA LYS A 235 5.39 -5.75 18.15
C LYS A 235 5.23 -4.47 17.33
N HIS A 236 4.00 -4.17 16.96
CA HIS A 236 3.66 -2.97 16.20
C HIS A 236 2.52 -2.22 16.90
N ASP A 237 2.73 -0.93 17.16
CA ASP A 237 1.79 -0.13 17.99
C ASP A 237 0.48 0.20 17.27
N HIS A 238 0.47 0.11 15.95
CA HIS A 238 -0.70 0.36 15.08
C HIS A 238 -1.51 -0.90 14.77
N LEU A 239 -1.43 -1.92 15.61
CA LEU A 239 -2.33 -3.08 15.61
C LEU A 239 -3.09 -3.13 16.94
N VAL A 240 -4.40 -3.38 16.88
CA VAL A 240 -5.20 -3.61 18.09
C VAL A 240 -4.86 -5.00 18.62
N MET A 241 -4.56 -5.10 19.91
CA MET A 241 -4.17 -6.36 20.56
C MET A 241 -5.16 -6.75 21.65
N VAL A 242 -5.43 -8.06 21.74
CA VAL A 242 -6.29 -8.64 22.79
C VAL A 242 -5.68 -8.36 24.16
N VAL A 243 -6.51 -7.82 25.06
CA VAL A 243 -6.23 -7.61 26.48
C VAL A 243 -6.49 -8.89 27.25
N ALA A 244 -7.64 -9.54 27.07
CA ALA A 244 -8.03 -10.75 27.81
C ALA A 244 -8.99 -11.62 26.99
N ILE A 245 -9.07 -12.89 27.33
CA ILE A 245 -9.88 -13.90 26.64
C ILE A 245 -10.78 -14.58 27.68
N LEU A 246 -12.09 -14.60 27.45
CA LEU A 246 -13.05 -15.20 28.37
C LEU A 246 -13.94 -16.20 27.65
N GLN A 247 -14.03 -17.40 28.19
CA GLN A 247 -15.09 -18.35 27.86
C GLN A 247 -16.02 -18.45 29.06
N TYR A 248 -17.23 -17.94 28.92
CA TYR A 248 -18.23 -17.91 29.98
C TYR A 248 -19.55 -18.48 29.48
N ARG A 249 -19.98 -19.60 30.08
CA ARG A 249 -21.11 -20.39 29.58
C ARG A 249 -20.86 -20.76 28.10
N ASP A 250 -21.81 -20.46 27.24
CA ASP A 250 -21.74 -20.70 25.79
C ASP A 250 -21.12 -19.53 25.00
N THR A 251 -20.66 -18.48 25.69
CA THR A 251 -20.13 -17.27 25.06
C THR A 251 -18.61 -17.24 25.14
N SER A 252 -17.96 -17.12 23.98
CA SER A 252 -16.54 -16.80 23.85
C SER A 252 -16.38 -15.31 23.56
N SER A 253 -15.53 -14.62 24.33
CA SER A 253 -15.33 -13.18 24.24
C SER A 253 -13.85 -12.80 24.17
N LEU A 254 -13.53 -11.82 23.33
CA LEU A 254 -12.23 -11.14 23.30
C LEU A 254 -12.36 -9.72 23.83
N PHE A 255 -11.43 -9.31 24.68
CA PHE A 255 -11.37 -7.96 25.25
C PHE A 255 -10.26 -7.14 24.61
N PHE A 256 -10.52 -5.86 24.34
CA PHE A 256 -9.60 -4.94 23.70
C PHE A 256 -9.58 -3.59 24.43
N PRO A 257 -8.50 -2.80 24.29
CA PRO A 257 -8.52 -1.41 24.73
C PRO A 257 -9.62 -0.66 23.99
N LEU A 258 -10.44 0.08 24.71
CA LEU A 258 -11.52 0.83 24.12
C LEU A 258 -10.99 2.04 23.33
N ALA A 259 -11.35 2.12 22.06
CA ALA A 259 -11.06 3.27 21.20
C ALA A 259 -12.11 4.39 21.35
N THR A 260 -11.77 5.60 20.89
CA THR A 260 -12.74 6.71 20.80
C THR A 260 -13.79 6.43 19.74
N GLY A 261 -13.38 5.83 18.61
CA GLY A 261 -14.24 5.42 17.51
C GLY A 261 -13.44 4.74 16.41
N ASP A 262 -14.02 4.65 15.22
CA ASP A 262 -13.35 4.13 14.02
C ASP A 262 -13.08 5.24 12.98
N LEU A 263 -12.26 4.93 11.98
CA LEU A 263 -11.85 5.90 10.96
C LEU A 263 -13.01 6.26 10.03
N ASP A 264 -14.02 5.40 9.82
CA ASP A 264 -15.24 5.79 9.09
C ASP A 264 -15.96 6.92 9.83
N GLN A 265 -16.17 6.76 11.13
CA GLN A 265 -16.80 7.77 11.97
C GLN A 265 -15.97 9.06 12.01
N TYR A 266 -14.64 8.95 12.08
CA TYR A 266 -13.74 10.11 12.07
C TYR A 266 -13.82 10.88 10.75
N LEU A 267 -13.68 10.20 9.61
CA LEU A 267 -13.65 10.84 8.29
C LEU A 267 -15.00 11.41 7.88
N ASN A 268 -16.11 10.83 8.34
CA ASN A 268 -17.46 11.33 8.08
C ASN A 268 -17.96 12.36 9.12
N GLY A 269 -17.11 12.83 10.04
CA GLY A 269 -17.50 13.84 11.03
C GLY A 269 -18.52 13.34 12.06
N LYS A 270 -18.58 12.03 12.33
CA LYS A 270 -19.50 11.45 13.32
C LYS A 270 -18.93 11.50 14.75
N LEU A 271 -17.62 11.66 14.91
CA LEU A 271 -16.95 11.74 16.23
C LEU A 271 -16.95 13.14 16.84
N HIS A 272 -17.16 14.19 16.04
CA HIS A 272 -17.32 15.58 16.47
C HIS A 272 -18.35 16.24 15.56
N GLY A 273 -19.29 17.02 16.12
CA GLY A 273 -20.13 17.89 15.29
C GLY A 273 -19.26 18.90 14.54
N ASP A 274 -19.26 18.82 13.21
CA ASP A 274 -18.77 19.69 12.10
C ASP A 274 -17.66 20.76 12.28
N GLU A 275 -17.06 20.99 13.44
CA GLU A 275 -16.39 22.28 13.75
C GLU A 275 -14.86 22.26 13.93
N ARG A 276 -14.10 21.37 13.29
CA ARG A 276 -12.64 21.60 13.19
C ARG A 276 -12.08 21.33 11.80
N PRO A 277 -11.92 22.39 10.98
CA PRO A 277 -11.05 22.32 9.81
C PRO A 277 -9.61 21.97 10.23
N LEU A 278 -8.94 21.12 9.43
CA LEU A 278 -7.48 21.00 9.44
C LEU A 278 -6.88 22.28 8.84
N ASP A 279 -6.85 23.33 9.64
CA ASP A 279 -6.45 24.69 9.25
C ASP A 279 -4.93 24.85 9.09
N THR A 280 -4.13 24.07 9.82
CA THR A 280 -2.66 24.16 9.77
C THR A 280 -2.01 23.02 8.99
N LEU A 281 -0.89 23.34 8.32
CA LEU A 281 -0.05 22.36 7.63
C LEU A 281 0.50 21.28 8.59
N GLN A 282 0.75 21.65 9.86
CA GLN A 282 1.21 20.70 10.88
C GLN A 282 0.15 19.63 11.18
N LYS A 283 -1.12 20.02 11.36
CA LYS A 283 -2.19 19.04 11.59
C LYS A 283 -2.38 18.11 10.38
N LYS A 284 -2.23 18.64 9.15
CA LYS A 284 -2.24 17.84 7.91
C LYS A 284 -1.06 16.86 7.86
N SER A 285 0.13 17.29 8.24
CA SER A 285 1.32 16.45 8.34
C SER A 285 1.11 15.29 9.33
N MET A 286 0.57 15.56 10.53
CA MET A 286 0.28 14.52 11.53
C MET A 286 -0.76 13.51 11.03
N LEU A 287 -1.81 13.97 10.33
CA LEU A 287 -2.81 13.07 9.75
C LEU A 287 -2.19 12.17 8.68
N PHE A 288 -1.33 12.71 7.82
CA PHE A 288 -0.60 11.96 6.80
C PHE A 288 0.31 10.90 7.43
N GLU A 289 1.03 11.27 8.50
CA GLU A 289 1.89 10.37 9.27
C GLU A 289 1.12 9.18 9.85
N ARG A 290 -0.11 9.39 10.33
CA ARG A 290 -0.97 8.28 10.82
C ARG A 290 -1.29 7.28 9.71
N GLY A 291 -1.56 7.77 8.49
CA GLY A 291 -1.76 6.88 7.34
C GLY A 291 -0.47 6.15 6.92
N VAL A 292 0.69 6.80 7.02
CA VAL A 292 2.01 6.14 6.85
C VAL A 292 2.18 5.01 7.86
N ALA A 293 1.79 5.24 9.11
CA ALA A 293 1.90 4.25 10.16
C ALA A 293 1.01 3.02 9.94
N LEU A 294 -0.17 3.19 9.31
CA LEU A 294 -1.00 2.07 8.85
C LEU A 294 -0.29 1.23 7.78
N ALA A 295 0.43 1.86 6.84
CA ALA A 295 1.24 1.15 5.85
C ALA A 295 2.34 0.32 6.52
N GLY A 296 3.00 0.87 7.56
CA GLY A 296 3.97 0.13 8.38
C GLY A 296 3.36 -1.05 9.14
N ALA A 297 2.15 -0.88 9.67
CA ALA A 297 1.42 -1.97 10.34
C ALA A 297 1.08 -3.10 9.37
N LEU A 298 0.66 -2.76 8.15
CA LEU A 298 0.36 -3.71 7.11
C LEU A 298 1.63 -4.42 6.61
N ALA A 299 2.73 -3.69 6.46
CA ALA A 299 4.04 -4.26 6.14
C ALA A 299 4.47 -5.27 7.22
N PHE A 300 4.26 -4.96 8.50
CA PHE A 300 4.52 -5.91 9.58
C PHE A 300 3.67 -7.19 9.47
N LEU A 301 2.38 -7.09 9.10
CA LEU A 301 1.52 -8.25 8.90
C LEU A 301 2.00 -9.13 7.73
N HIS A 302 2.47 -8.51 6.65
CA HIS A 302 2.93 -9.22 5.45
C HIS A 302 4.34 -9.80 5.60
N ASP A 303 5.22 -9.08 6.29
CA ASP A 303 6.65 -9.39 6.38
C ASP A 303 7.08 -10.07 7.70
N GLY A 304 6.19 -10.11 8.70
CA GLY A 304 6.57 -10.44 10.08
C GLY A 304 6.71 -11.92 10.45
N PHE A 305 6.29 -12.90 9.63
CA PHE A 305 6.02 -14.27 10.12
C PHE A 305 6.85 -15.39 9.44
N ASP A 306 8.19 -15.29 9.42
CA ASP A 306 9.10 -16.37 8.97
C ASP A 306 8.66 -17.08 7.66
N GLY A 307 8.40 -16.30 6.62
CA GLY A 307 7.97 -16.82 5.31
C GLY A 307 6.46 -17.00 5.14
N VAL A 308 5.67 -16.77 6.20
CA VAL A 308 4.21 -16.64 6.18
C VAL A 308 3.83 -15.16 6.10
N ALA A 309 2.81 -14.84 5.32
CA ALA A 309 2.15 -13.55 5.28
C ALA A 309 0.77 -13.65 5.94
N CYS A 310 0.41 -12.63 6.70
CA CYS A 310 -0.90 -12.47 7.32
C CYS A 310 -1.73 -11.50 6.45
N LEU A 311 -2.66 -12.03 5.65
CA LEU A 311 -3.51 -11.24 4.75
C LEU A 311 -4.78 -10.84 5.49
N HIS A 312 -5.06 -9.55 5.63
CA HIS A 312 -6.21 -9.04 6.39
C HIS A 312 -7.54 -9.32 5.67
N LEU A 313 -7.61 -9.05 4.37
CA LEU A 313 -8.73 -9.30 3.44
C LEU A 313 -10.06 -8.58 3.71
N ASP A 314 -10.17 -7.81 4.80
CA ASP A 314 -11.32 -6.94 5.09
C ASP A 314 -10.88 -5.55 5.58
N LEU A 315 -9.81 -4.99 5.00
CA LEU A 315 -9.33 -3.68 5.42
C LEU A 315 -10.27 -2.59 4.85
N LYS A 316 -10.84 -1.79 5.75
CA LYS A 316 -11.77 -0.68 5.44
C LYS A 316 -11.73 0.35 6.58
N PRO A 317 -12.26 1.58 6.38
CA PRO A 317 -12.22 2.62 7.42
C PRO A 317 -12.80 2.17 8.77
N SER A 318 -13.89 1.39 8.78
CA SER A 318 -14.47 0.90 10.05
C SER A 318 -13.62 -0.17 10.77
N ASN A 319 -12.62 -0.74 10.11
CA ASN A 319 -11.65 -1.69 10.69
C ASN A 319 -10.31 -1.00 11.04
N VAL A 320 -10.28 0.34 11.08
CA VAL A 320 -9.18 1.14 11.63
C VAL A 320 -9.73 1.93 12.82
N LEU A 321 -9.28 1.59 14.03
CA LEU A 321 -9.71 2.27 15.25
C LEU A 321 -8.88 3.53 15.52
N VAL A 322 -9.54 4.57 16.01
CA VAL A 322 -8.95 5.84 16.41
C VAL A 322 -8.93 5.93 17.93
N TYR A 323 -7.73 5.94 18.50
CA TYR A 323 -7.49 6.17 19.92
C TYR A 323 -7.19 7.64 20.14
N ASP A 324 -7.70 8.19 21.25
CA ASP A 324 -7.43 9.56 21.68
C ASP A 324 -7.71 10.59 20.56
N ALA A 325 -8.80 10.38 19.83
CA ALA A 325 -9.16 11.19 18.68
C ALA A 325 -9.06 12.70 18.98
N TYR A 326 -8.41 13.43 18.08
CA TYR A 326 -8.17 14.88 18.15
C TYR A 326 -7.23 15.35 19.27
N ALA A 327 -6.65 14.43 20.04
CA ALA A 327 -5.59 14.72 21.00
C ALA A 327 -4.19 14.64 20.34
N PRO A 328 -3.15 15.23 20.96
CA PRO A 328 -1.78 15.16 20.42
C PRO A 328 -1.24 13.74 20.24
N ASP A 329 -1.71 12.80 21.04
CA ASP A 329 -1.36 11.38 21.08
C ASP A 329 -2.30 10.48 20.25
N GLU A 330 -3.20 11.06 19.45
CA GLU A 330 -4.12 10.30 18.60
C GLU A 330 -3.37 9.28 17.73
N THR A 331 -3.79 8.03 17.84
CA THR A 331 -3.17 6.89 17.17
C THR A 331 -4.20 6.04 16.43
N TRP A 332 -3.87 5.62 15.20
CA TRP A 332 -4.72 4.74 14.39
C TRP A 332 -4.21 3.30 14.44
N LYS A 333 -5.11 2.33 14.61
CA LYS A 333 -4.75 0.92 14.73
C LYS A 333 -5.66 0.01 13.91
N ILE A 334 -5.09 -0.94 13.18
CA ILE A 334 -5.84 -1.95 12.42
C ILE A 334 -6.46 -2.98 13.38
N THR A 335 -7.70 -3.38 13.12
CA THR A 335 -8.47 -4.36 13.91
C THR A 335 -9.28 -5.30 13.02
N ASP A 336 -9.95 -6.27 13.65
CA ASP A 336 -10.90 -7.23 13.05
C ASP A 336 -10.27 -8.24 12.07
N PHE A 337 -9.56 -9.21 12.65
CA PHE A 337 -8.89 -10.28 11.90
C PHE A 337 -9.82 -11.46 11.55
N GLY A 338 -11.14 -11.27 11.57
CA GLY A 338 -12.12 -12.35 11.37
C GLY A 338 -12.09 -13.01 9.99
N LEU A 339 -11.57 -12.31 8.97
CA LEU A 339 -11.38 -12.82 7.60
C LEU A 339 -9.90 -13.08 7.24
N THR A 340 -9.01 -12.92 8.21
CA THR A 340 -7.57 -12.99 7.98
C THR A 340 -7.14 -14.40 7.60
N ARG A 341 -6.18 -14.48 6.67
CA ARG A 341 -5.59 -15.75 6.21
C ARG A 341 -4.07 -15.71 6.37
N MET A 342 -3.51 -16.76 6.96
CA MET A 342 -2.06 -16.96 7.07
C MET A 342 -1.60 -17.96 6.02
N ARG A 343 -0.68 -17.55 5.13
CA ARG A 343 -0.14 -18.41 4.07
C ARG A 343 1.31 -18.12 3.77
N ASN A 344 2.03 -19.14 3.29
CA ASN A 344 3.38 -18.99 2.76
C ASN A 344 3.40 -17.93 1.64
N ARG A 345 4.39 -17.04 1.65
CA ARG A 345 4.49 -15.90 0.72
C ARG A 345 4.49 -16.27 -0.76
N GLU A 346 4.94 -17.48 -1.09
CA GLU A 346 5.02 -18.00 -2.45
C GLU A 346 3.65 -18.43 -3.02
N TYR A 347 2.60 -18.47 -2.20
CA TYR A 347 1.30 -19.03 -2.59
C TYR A 347 0.17 -18.02 -2.45
N SER A 348 -0.53 -17.77 -3.55
CA SER A 348 -1.80 -17.06 -3.58
C SER A 348 -2.95 -17.89 -2.96
N SER A 349 -3.94 -17.23 -2.36
CA SER A 349 -5.17 -17.90 -1.92
C SER A 349 -6.32 -17.70 -2.91
N ALA A 350 -7.21 -18.67 -3.02
CA ALA A 350 -8.47 -18.50 -3.76
C ALA A 350 -9.25 -17.30 -3.22
N ALA A 351 -9.77 -16.47 -4.10
CA ALA A 351 -10.54 -15.29 -3.76
C ALA A 351 -11.79 -15.65 -2.92
N PRO A 352 -12.29 -14.71 -2.10
CA PRO A 352 -13.54 -14.91 -1.36
C PRO A 352 -14.77 -15.07 -2.26
N GLY A 353 -14.70 -14.62 -3.52
CA GLY A 353 -15.78 -14.75 -4.50
C GLY A 353 -16.89 -13.71 -4.34
N PHE A 354 -16.59 -12.56 -3.70
CA PHE A 354 -17.54 -11.46 -3.56
C PHE A 354 -16.87 -10.10 -3.77
N GLU A 355 -17.64 -9.15 -4.30
CA GLU A 355 -17.24 -7.76 -4.50
C GLU A 355 -17.51 -6.92 -3.24
N GLY A 356 -16.72 -5.86 -3.06
CA GLY A 356 -16.89 -4.92 -1.96
C GLY A 356 -16.17 -3.61 -2.26
N ILE A 357 -16.65 -2.51 -1.68
CA ILE A 357 -16.18 -1.13 -1.96
C ILE A 357 -14.65 -1.01 -1.86
N TYR A 358 -14.07 -1.60 -0.81
CA TYR A 358 -12.65 -1.54 -0.51
C TYR A 358 -11.88 -2.78 -0.97
N LEU A 359 -12.56 -3.79 -1.52
CA LEU A 359 -11.92 -5.00 -1.99
C LEU A 359 -11.29 -4.76 -3.36
N PRO A 360 -10.15 -5.42 -3.63
CA PRO A 360 -9.52 -5.33 -4.94
C PRO A 360 -10.27 -6.14 -6.00
N PRO A 361 -10.05 -5.85 -7.30
CA PRO A 361 -10.74 -6.53 -8.39
C PRO A 361 -10.63 -8.05 -8.37
N GLU A 362 -9.48 -8.61 -7.98
CA GLU A 362 -9.26 -10.06 -7.93
C GLU A 362 -10.13 -10.79 -6.89
N CYS A 363 -10.79 -10.09 -5.95
CA CYS A 363 -11.71 -10.72 -4.99
C CYS A 363 -13.05 -11.13 -5.60
N GLY A 364 -13.49 -10.44 -6.66
CA GLY A 364 -14.77 -10.68 -7.34
C GLY A 364 -14.67 -11.68 -8.50
N THR A 365 -13.47 -12.11 -8.89
CA THR A 365 -13.25 -13.05 -9.99
C THR A 365 -13.30 -14.51 -9.52
N PRO A 366 -14.02 -15.42 -10.20
CA PRO A 366 -14.16 -16.83 -9.79
C PRO A 366 -12.83 -17.58 -9.59
N ASP A 367 -11.84 -17.33 -10.45
CA ASP A 367 -10.48 -17.91 -10.36
C ASP A 367 -9.46 -16.95 -9.71
N GLY A 368 -9.97 -15.90 -9.05
CA GLY A 368 -9.18 -14.85 -8.45
C GLY A 368 -8.21 -15.37 -7.39
N ARG A 369 -7.04 -14.73 -7.33
CA ARG A 369 -5.96 -15.09 -6.40
C ARG A 369 -5.60 -13.88 -5.55
N VAL A 370 -5.89 -13.94 -4.26
CA VAL A 370 -5.52 -12.89 -3.31
C VAL A 370 -4.10 -13.09 -2.79
N THR A 371 -3.39 -11.97 -2.62
CA THR A 371 -2.00 -11.90 -2.18
C THR A 371 -1.85 -10.77 -1.14
N PRO A 372 -0.68 -10.57 -0.51
CA PRO A 372 -0.44 -9.38 0.31
C PRO A 372 -0.76 -8.05 -0.40
N ARG A 373 -0.56 -7.99 -1.73
CA ARG A 373 -0.91 -6.82 -2.56
C ARG A 373 -2.42 -6.57 -2.69
N SER A 374 -3.25 -7.53 -2.31
CA SER A 374 -4.70 -7.36 -2.22
C SER A 374 -5.07 -6.41 -1.07
N ASP A 375 -4.41 -6.50 0.09
CA ASP A 375 -4.62 -5.56 1.19
C ASP A 375 -4.06 -4.16 0.88
N VAL A 376 -3.01 -4.08 0.05
CA VAL A 376 -2.42 -2.80 -0.39
C VAL A 376 -3.43 -1.95 -1.17
N TRP A 377 -4.27 -2.58 -1.99
CA TRP A 377 -5.37 -1.89 -2.66
C TRP A 377 -6.34 -1.26 -1.65
N SER A 378 -6.78 -2.04 -0.67
CA SER A 378 -7.69 -1.57 0.38
C SER A 378 -7.09 -0.43 1.19
N LEU A 379 -5.79 -0.50 1.51
CA LEU A 379 -5.05 0.60 2.13
C LEU A 379 -5.02 1.84 1.23
N GLY A 380 -4.82 1.67 -0.08
CA GLY A 380 -4.90 2.76 -1.06
C GLY A 380 -6.25 3.45 -1.09
N CYS A 381 -7.35 2.69 -1.00
CA CYS A 381 -8.70 3.25 -0.91
C CYS A 381 -8.83 4.10 0.36
N ILE A 382 -8.41 3.57 1.52
CA ILE A 382 -8.42 4.30 2.81
C ILE A 382 -7.58 5.57 2.73
N PHE A 383 -6.34 5.48 2.24
CA PHE A 383 -5.43 6.63 2.17
C PHE A 383 -5.96 7.72 1.23
N SER A 384 -6.65 7.34 0.15
CA SER A 384 -7.32 8.31 -0.73
C SER A 384 -8.46 9.08 -0.03
N LEU A 385 -9.21 8.41 0.86
CA LEU A 385 -10.21 9.07 1.71
C LEU A 385 -9.55 9.98 2.75
N VAL A 386 -8.43 9.55 3.33
CA VAL A 386 -7.64 10.38 4.25
C VAL A 386 -7.12 11.65 3.57
N ILE A 387 -6.58 11.56 2.35
CA ILE A 387 -6.17 12.73 1.56
C ILE A 387 -7.37 13.64 1.27
N THR A 388 -8.51 13.05 0.91
CA THR A 388 -9.74 13.80 0.65
C THR A 388 -10.19 14.57 1.90
N TYR A 389 -10.26 13.91 3.06
CA TYR A 389 -10.57 14.54 4.34
C TYR A 389 -9.57 15.62 4.72
N MET A 390 -8.28 15.37 4.49
CA MET A 390 -7.20 16.32 4.79
C MET A 390 -7.36 17.66 4.05
N LEU A 391 -7.91 17.62 2.83
CA LEU A 391 -8.10 18.81 1.98
C LEU A 391 -9.49 19.42 2.10
N CYS A 392 -10.52 18.59 2.21
CA CYS A 392 -11.92 18.97 2.02
C CYS A 392 -12.81 18.64 3.23
N GLY A 393 -12.27 18.02 4.28
CA GLY A 393 -13.03 17.60 5.47
C GLY A 393 -14.09 16.52 5.18
N PRO A 394 -15.04 16.32 6.10
CA PRO A 394 -16.12 15.33 5.95
C PRO A 394 -16.97 15.50 4.69
N SER A 395 -17.25 16.74 4.29
CA SER A 395 -18.04 17.04 3.11
C SER A 395 -17.38 16.54 1.81
N GLY A 396 -16.06 16.68 1.69
CA GLY A 396 -15.32 16.14 0.56
C GLY A 396 -15.33 14.61 0.50
N VAL A 397 -15.28 13.92 1.66
CA VAL A 397 -15.39 12.45 1.72
C VAL A 397 -16.77 12.00 1.24
N LYS A 398 -17.82 12.73 1.63
CA LYS A 398 -19.19 12.49 1.17
C LYS A 398 -19.34 12.72 -0.34
N GLU A 399 -18.85 13.85 -0.86
CA GLU A 399 -18.89 14.16 -2.29
C GLU A 399 -18.11 13.12 -3.12
N PHE A 400 -16.96 12.67 -2.63
CA PHE A 400 -16.19 11.62 -3.30
C PHE A 400 -16.98 10.30 -3.37
N THR A 401 -17.67 9.95 -2.29
CA THR A 401 -18.51 8.75 -2.21
C THR A 401 -19.70 8.84 -3.15
N GLU A 402 -20.39 9.98 -3.19
CA GLU A 402 -21.49 10.26 -4.12
C GLU A 402 -21.01 10.15 -5.58
N LYS A 403 -19.89 10.79 -5.94
CA LYS A 403 -19.31 10.71 -7.30
C LYS A 403 -18.94 9.29 -7.74
N ARG A 404 -18.45 8.45 -6.83
CA ARG A 404 -18.21 7.03 -7.14
C ARG A 404 -19.52 6.27 -7.30
N GLY A 405 -20.54 6.60 -6.51
CA GLY A 405 -21.87 6.00 -6.52
C GLY A 405 -22.84 6.47 -7.62
N GLU A 406 -22.51 7.51 -8.39
CA GLU A 406 -23.33 8.01 -9.53
C GLU A 406 -23.57 6.96 -10.64
N ARG A 407 -22.86 5.84 -10.60
CA ARG A 407 -22.88 4.81 -11.63
C ARG A 407 -23.84 3.67 -11.32
N PRO A 408 -24.33 2.94 -12.35
CA PRO A 408 -25.16 1.77 -12.15
C PRO A 408 -24.53 0.67 -11.28
N GLU A 409 -23.20 0.53 -11.33
CA GLU A 409 -22.44 -0.47 -10.57
C GLU A 409 -22.24 -0.09 -9.09
N GLY A 410 -22.59 1.14 -8.69
CA GLY A 410 -22.49 1.63 -7.31
C GLY A 410 -21.12 2.19 -6.92
N ASP A 411 -20.93 2.42 -5.61
CA ASP A 411 -19.71 2.99 -5.04
C ASP A 411 -18.53 2.00 -5.10
N LEU A 412 -17.79 2.03 -6.21
CA LEU A 412 -16.61 1.19 -6.42
C LEU A 412 -15.39 2.01 -6.85
N PHE A 413 -14.22 1.59 -6.36
CA PHE A 413 -12.93 2.17 -6.75
C PHE A 413 -12.44 1.68 -8.12
N PHE A 414 -13.02 0.59 -8.64
CA PHE A 414 -12.71 0.03 -9.94
C PHE A 414 -13.99 -0.25 -10.73
N ILE A 415 -13.81 -0.48 -12.03
CA ILE A 415 -14.84 -0.99 -12.92
C ILE A 415 -14.37 -2.30 -13.53
N THR A 416 -15.30 -3.24 -13.66
CA THR A 416 -15.11 -4.49 -14.39
C THR A 416 -16.26 -4.59 -15.39
N THR A 417 -15.99 -4.35 -16.68
CA THR A 417 -16.98 -4.67 -17.70
C THR A 417 -16.98 -6.18 -17.93
N LYS A 418 -18.12 -6.77 -18.29
CA LYS A 418 -18.22 -8.23 -18.49
C LYS A 418 -17.10 -8.72 -19.41
N ASN A 419 -16.32 -9.66 -18.90
CA ASN A 419 -15.16 -10.29 -19.53
C ASN A 419 -13.87 -9.45 -19.62
N SER A 420 -13.82 -8.21 -19.10
CA SER A 420 -12.69 -7.27 -19.27
C SER A 420 -11.70 -7.21 -18.12
N THR A 421 -10.49 -6.73 -18.42
CA THR A 421 -9.51 -6.38 -17.39
C THR A 421 -10.05 -5.25 -16.50
N PRO A 422 -9.94 -5.37 -15.17
CA PRO A 422 -10.40 -4.36 -14.26
C PRO A 422 -9.63 -3.05 -14.43
N ARG A 423 -10.27 -1.92 -14.14
CA ARG A 423 -9.67 -0.58 -14.26
C ARG A 423 -10.06 0.30 -13.10
N ILE A 424 -9.23 1.29 -12.78
CA ILE A 424 -9.59 2.33 -11.82
C ILE A 424 -10.84 3.05 -12.34
N SER A 425 -11.80 3.27 -11.44
CA SER A 425 -13.02 3.99 -11.77
C SER A 425 -12.70 5.42 -12.24
N PRO A 426 -13.20 5.90 -13.40
CA PRO A 426 -12.99 7.28 -13.82
C PRO A 426 -13.45 8.35 -12.81
N ALA A 427 -14.32 8.02 -11.86
CA ALA A 427 -14.72 8.92 -10.79
C ALA A 427 -13.55 9.15 -9.80
N VAL A 428 -12.77 8.10 -9.54
CA VAL A 428 -11.55 8.16 -8.72
C VAL A 428 -10.48 9.01 -9.41
N THR A 429 -10.21 8.77 -10.70
CA THR A 429 -9.18 9.55 -11.43
C THR A 429 -9.58 11.02 -11.55
N SER A 430 -10.84 11.30 -11.88
CA SER A 430 -11.38 12.66 -11.93
C SER A 430 -11.30 13.36 -10.56
N TRP A 431 -11.62 12.65 -9.47
CA TRP A 431 -11.49 13.18 -8.12
C TRP A 431 -10.03 13.50 -7.76
N PHE A 432 -9.10 12.62 -8.12
CA PHE A 432 -7.67 12.86 -7.87
C PHE A 432 -7.17 14.09 -8.62
N ASP A 433 -7.55 14.25 -9.88
CA ASP A 433 -7.21 15.44 -10.66
C ASP A 433 -7.85 16.72 -10.06
N HIS A 434 -9.07 16.63 -9.53
CA HIS A 434 -9.70 17.72 -8.79
C HIS A 434 -8.92 18.12 -7.52
N LEU A 435 -8.48 17.15 -6.71
CA LEU A 435 -7.69 17.40 -5.49
C LEU A 435 -6.30 18.00 -5.81
N LYS A 436 -5.66 17.57 -6.91
CA LYS A 436 -4.39 18.15 -7.38
C LYS A 436 -4.56 19.63 -7.75
N GLN A 437 -5.70 20.01 -8.31
CA GLN A 437 -6.01 21.40 -8.68
C GLN A 437 -6.39 22.25 -7.46
N SER A 438 -7.16 21.71 -6.51
CA SER A 438 -7.63 22.45 -5.33
C SER A 438 -6.52 22.81 -4.34
N SER A 439 -5.43 22.04 -4.31
CA SER A 439 -4.27 22.28 -3.44
C SER A 439 -3.31 23.37 -3.91
N ALA A 440 -3.54 24.00 -5.07
CA ALA A 440 -2.60 24.90 -5.75
C ALA A 440 -2.21 26.18 -4.98
N ARG A 441 -2.93 26.55 -3.91
CA ARG A 441 -2.65 27.77 -3.12
C ARG A 441 -1.46 27.65 -2.18
N ASP A 442 -1.07 26.44 -1.80
CA ASP A 442 0.10 26.15 -0.96
C ASP A 442 1.03 25.22 -1.75
N GLU A 443 2.21 25.72 -2.13
CA GLU A 443 3.16 24.99 -2.98
C GLU A 443 3.66 23.69 -2.33
N THR A 444 3.88 23.70 -1.02
CA THR A 444 4.38 22.52 -0.29
C THR A 444 3.29 21.45 -0.24
N LEU A 445 2.08 21.85 0.14
CA LEU A 445 0.93 20.95 0.16
C LEU A 445 0.60 20.45 -1.25
N SER A 446 0.58 21.32 -2.26
CA SER A 446 0.33 20.97 -3.66
C SER A 446 1.27 19.89 -4.16
N ARG A 447 2.57 20.01 -3.84
CA ARG A 447 3.57 19.00 -4.18
C ARG A 447 3.29 17.67 -3.48
N VAL A 448 3.05 17.68 -2.16
CA VAL A 448 2.73 16.47 -1.39
C VAL A 448 1.52 15.75 -1.96
N ILE A 449 0.43 16.50 -2.24
CA ILE A 449 -0.82 15.95 -2.76
C ILE A 449 -0.60 15.33 -4.15
N ARG A 450 0.12 16.03 -5.03
CA ARG A 450 0.42 15.52 -6.38
C ARG A 450 1.22 14.23 -6.31
N GLU A 451 2.35 14.23 -5.60
CA GLU A 451 3.21 13.05 -5.43
C GLU A 451 2.43 11.88 -4.80
N SER A 452 1.59 12.15 -3.78
CA SER A 452 0.79 11.12 -3.10
C SER A 452 -0.24 10.49 -4.03
N LEU A 453 -1.03 11.31 -4.74
CA LEU A 453 -2.10 10.81 -5.60
C LEU A 453 -1.55 10.12 -6.86
N ASP A 454 -0.43 10.60 -7.42
CA ASP A 454 0.27 9.93 -8.52
C ASP A 454 0.85 8.57 -8.07
N TYR A 455 1.44 8.51 -6.88
CA TYR A 455 1.94 7.26 -6.30
C TYR A 455 0.81 6.27 -6.01
N LEU A 456 -0.29 6.73 -5.40
CA LEU A 456 -1.47 5.88 -5.16
C LEU A 456 -2.00 5.31 -6.47
N GLN A 457 -2.19 6.15 -7.50
CA GLN A 457 -2.77 5.73 -8.77
C GLN A 457 -1.88 4.75 -9.54
N SER A 458 -0.56 4.97 -9.54
CA SER A 458 0.38 4.16 -10.32
C SER A 458 0.85 2.88 -9.62
N LYS A 459 0.98 2.90 -8.28
CA LYS A 459 1.63 1.82 -7.52
C LYS A 459 0.75 1.17 -6.44
N VAL A 460 -0.37 1.76 -6.02
CA VAL A 460 -1.18 1.23 -4.90
C VAL A 460 -2.56 0.76 -5.36
N LEU A 461 -3.31 1.64 -6.03
CA LEU A 461 -4.61 1.38 -6.64
C LEU A 461 -4.48 0.85 -8.07
N HIS A 462 -3.38 0.16 -8.37
CA HIS A 462 -3.20 -0.43 -9.70
C HIS A 462 -4.18 -1.62 -9.87
N PRO A 463 -4.99 -1.69 -10.95
CA PRO A 463 -5.99 -2.75 -11.10
C PRO A 463 -5.41 -4.15 -11.15
N ILE A 464 -4.24 -4.30 -11.77
CA ILE A 464 -3.48 -5.55 -11.82
C ILE A 464 -2.69 -5.73 -10.53
N CYS A 465 -2.95 -6.84 -9.83
CA CYS A 465 -2.36 -7.13 -8.52
C CYS A 465 -0.82 -7.20 -8.55
N GLY A 466 -0.21 -7.81 -9.58
CA GLY A 466 1.25 -7.96 -9.71
C GLY A 466 2.02 -6.65 -9.81
N GLN A 467 1.39 -5.60 -10.35
CA GLN A 467 1.98 -4.27 -10.55
C GLN A 467 1.89 -3.38 -9.30
N ARG A 468 1.16 -3.80 -8.26
CA ARG A 468 1.08 -3.03 -7.01
C ARG A 468 2.40 -3.15 -6.24
N ALA A 469 2.79 -2.06 -5.61
CA ALA A 469 3.83 -2.06 -4.59
C ALA A 469 3.45 -2.99 -3.43
N THR A 470 4.46 -3.50 -2.74
CA THR A 470 4.32 -4.18 -1.45
C THR A 470 3.96 -3.17 -0.36
N ALA A 471 3.37 -3.62 0.75
CA ALA A 471 3.05 -2.73 1.86
C ALA A 471 4.30 -2.00 2.41
N ARG A 472 5.48 -2.66 2.39
CA ARG A 472 6.76 -2.07 2.78
C ARG A 472 7.21 -0.96 1.82
N GLU A 473 7.09 -1.16 0.51
CA GLU A 473 7.37 -0.11 -0.48
C GLU A 473 6.39 1.05 -0.34
N VAL A 474 5.11 0.79 -0.03
CA VAL A 474 4.12 1.84 0.25
C VAL A 474 4.50 2.64 1.50
N GLU A 475 4.88 1.98 2.59
CA GLU A 475 5.38 2.65 3.80
C GLU A 475 6.56 3.58 3.49
N LEU A 476 7.58 3.07 2.78
CA LEU A 476 8.78 3.84 2.44
C LEU A 476 8.48 5.00 1.47
N GLY A 477 7.65 4.76 0.45
CA GLY A 477 7.23 5.77 -0.52
C GLY A 477 6.45 6.90 0.15
N LEU A 478 5.47 6.57 0.99
CA LEU A 478 4.70 7.58 1.72
C LEU A 478 5.55 8.30 2.77
N LYS A 479 6.51 7.63 3.43
CA LYS A 479 7.50 8.30 4.31
C LYS A 479 8.34 9.33 3.56
N ALA A 480 8.82 8.98 2.37
CA ALA A 480 9.59 9.90 1.53
C ALA A 480 8.78 11.14 1.11
N ILE A 481 7.49 10.95 0.81
CA ILE A 481 6.57 12.04 0.50
C ILE A 481 6.26 12.87 1.77
N HIS A 482 6.08 12.23 2.92
CA HIS A 482 5.81 12.90 4.20
C HIS A 482 6.94 13.85 4.61
N GLN A 483 8.20 13.50 4.34
CA GLN A 483 9.35 14.37 4.57
C GLN A 483 9.26 15.73 3.85
N ARG A 484 8.40 15.87 2.83
CA ARG A 484 8.17 17.15 2.15
C ARG A 484 7.38 18.16 2.99
N PHE A 485 6.68 17.72 4.04
CA PHE A 485 6.04 18.62 5.01
C PHE A 485 7.07 19.39 5.84
N GLU A 486 8.26 18.84 6.04
CA GLU A 486 9.34 19.49 6.77
C GLU A 486 10.10 20.44 5.83
N LYS A 487 10.03 21.75 6.11
CA LYS A 487 10.90 22.73 5.45
C LYS A 487 12.36 22.38 5.75
N ARG A 488 13.06 21.71 4.82
CA ARG A 488 14.53 21.84 4.79
C ARG A 488 14.84 23.26 4.34
N ALA A 489 15.13 24.13 5.30
CA ALA A 489 15.97 25.28 5.01
C ALA A 489 17.23 24.74 4.31
N PRO A 490 17.67 25.33 3.18
CA PRO A 490 19.01 25.04 2.69
C PRO A 490 20.00 25.34 3.82
N PRO A 491 21.10 24.58 3.94
CA PRO A 491 22.16 24.95 4.89
C PRO A 491 22.52 26.42 4.66
N PRO A 492 22.76 27.21 5.73
CA PRO A 492 23.11 28.61 5.57
C PRO A 492 24.32 28.69 4.66
N SER A 493 24.15 29.35 3.51
CA SER A 493 25.27 29.72 2.65
C SER A 493 26.32 30.42 3.53
N PRO A 494 27.61 30.10 3.37
CA PRO A 494 28.65 30.85 4.07
C PRO A 494 28.46 32.34 3.79
N GLN A 495 28.47 33.14 4.86
CA GLN A 495 28.23 34.58 4.79
C GLN A 495 29.11 35.22 3.72
N PRO A 496 28.56 36.07 2.84
CA PRO A 496 29.38 36.91 1.98
C PRO A 496 30.18 37.86 2.89
N ALA A 497 31.51 37.80 2.77
CA ALA A 497 32.37 38.82 3.35
C ALA A 497 31.93 40.19 2.80
N GLN A 498 31.81 41.15 3.71
CA GLN A 498 31.46 42.53 3.42
C GLN A 498 32.45 43.13 2.40
N GLY A 499 31.92 43.57 1.26
CA GLY A 499 32.61 44.39 0.28
C GLY A 499 31.62 45.39 -0.32
N GLN A 500 31.91 46.68 -0.14
CA GLN A 500 31.14 47.83 -0.62
C GLN A 500 31.27 48.04 -2.16
N PRO A 501 30.45 48.91 -2.78
CA PRO A 501 29.99 48.77 -4.15
C PRO A 501 30.98 49.38 -5.16
N GLU A 502 31.33 48.64 -6.21
CA GLU A 502 32.07 49.19 -7.34
C GLU A 502 31.33 49.02 -8.66
N GLN A 503 31.33 50.13 -9.38
CA GLN A 503 30.71 50.39 -10.66
C GLN A 503 31.23 49.44 -11.74
N ALA A 504 30.31 48.99 -12.61
CA ALA A 504 30.61 48.16 -13.76
C ALA A 504 31.78 48.72 -14.58
N SER A 505 32.91 48.01 -14.54
CA SER A 505 34.15 48.38 -15.22
C SER A 505 34.22 47.74 -16.60
N VAL A 506 35.06 48.34 -17.45
CA VAL A 506 35.25 48.10 -18.89
C VAL A 506 35.56 46.64 -19.28
N ILE A 507 35.85 45.76 -18.31
CA ILE A 507 36.13 44.34 -18.51
C ILE A 507 34.89 43.56 -18.99
N ASP A 508 33.68 43.93 -18.56
CA ASP A 508 32.43 43.31 -19.06
C ASP A 508 32.17 43.63 -20.55
N ARG A 509 32.68 44.77 -21.03
CA ARG A 509 32.68 45.12 -22.47
C ARG A 509 33.80 44.44 -23.25
N LEU A 510 34.82 43.91 -22.58
CA LEU A 510 35.93 43.16 -23.17
C LEU A 510 35.60 41.67 -23.31
N ILE A 511 34.82 41.11 -22.38
CA ILE A 511 34.30 39.73 -22.47
C ILE A 511 33.28 39.61 -23.62
N ALA A 512 32.48 40.64 -23.88
CA ALA A 512 31.61 40.73 -25.06
C ALA A 512 32.38 40.86 -26.40
N ARG A 513 33.69 41.12 -26.36
CA ARG A 513 34.55 41.31 -27.55
C ARG A 513 35.53 40.17 -27.83
N MET A 514 35.49 39.08 -27.06
CA MET A 514 36.25 37.84 -27.32
C MET A 514 35.39 36.68 -27.85
N LYS A 515 34.40 36.98 -28.71
CA LYS A 515 33.99 36.03 -29.75
C LYS A 515 35.06 36.02 -30.83
N HIS A 516 36.06 35.16 -30.68
CA HIS A 516 36.74 34.42 -31.75
C HIS A 516 37.98 33.70 -31.18
N ARG A 517 37.73 32.54 -30.56
CA ARG A 517 38.60 31.37 -30.65
C ARG A 517 37.75 30.14 -30.36
N THR A 518 37.29 29.51 -31.44
CA THR A 518 36.84 28.12 -31.42
C THR A 518 37.99 27.28 -30.88
N SER A 519 37.90 26.85 -29.62
CA SER A 519 38.72 25.77 -29.10
C SER A 519 38.10 24.46 -29.59
N GLU A 520 38.83 23.73 -30.44
CA GLU A 520 38.54 22.34 -30.81
C GLU A 520 38.75 21.40 -29.62
N SER A 521 37.97 21.54 -28.55
CA SER A 521 38.12 20.73 -27.33
C SER A 521 36.82 20.11 -26.83
N SER A 522 35.84 19.84 -27.70
CA SER A 522 34.84 18.81 -27.37
C SER A 522 35.59 17.47 -27.31
N VAL A 523 35.65 16.83 -26.15
CA VAL A 523 36.26 15.49 -26.03
C VAL A 523 35.36 14.51 -26.78
N PHE A 524 35.72 14.18 -28.02
CA PHE A 524 35.02 13.18 -28.82
C PHE A 524 35.62 11.81 -28.56
N ARG A 525 34.81 10.84 -28.10
CA ARG A 525 35.23 9.44 -28.01
C ARG A 525 34.46 8.62 -29.04
N LEU A 526 35.15 8.24 -30.11
CA LEU A 526 34.62 7.42 -31.19
C LEU A 526 35.29 6.05 -31.15
N ARG A 527 34.50 4.98 -31.13
CA ARG A 527 34.97 3.60 -31.26
C ARG A 527 34.12 2.84 -32.25
N SER A 528 34.76 2.09 -33.14
CA SER A 528 34.06 1.06 -33.91
C SER A 528 33.94 -0.20 -33.07
N PHE A 529 32.77 -0.83 -33.09
CA PHE A 529 32.57 -2.10 -32.39
C PHE A 529 32.95 -3.32 -33.23
N GLY A 530 33.19 -3.17 -34.54
CA GLY A 530 33.73 -4.25 -35.40
C GLY A 530 32.77 -5.43 -35.65
N TYR A 531 31.46 -5.28 -35.37
CA TYR A 531 30.46 -6.30 -35.66
C TYR A 531 29.77 -6.05 -37.00
N ASN A 532 29.56 -7.12 -37.77
CA ASN A 532 28.82 -7.06 -39.02
C ASN A 532 27.31 -6.97 -38.71
N LEU A 533 26.83 -5.75 -38.53
CA LEU A 533 25.40 -5.45 -38.52
C LEU A 533 24.91 -5.52 -39.95
N ASN A 534 24.41 -6.69 -40.37
CA ASN A 534 23.84 -6.84 -41.71
C ASN A 534 22.65 -5.85 -41.84
N PRO A 535 22.80 -4.68 -42.48
CA PRO A 535 22.01 -3.50 -42.17
C PRO A 535 20.63 -3.49 -42.82
N ASN A 536 20.19 -4.62 -43.37
CA ASN A 536 18.83 -4.87 -43.88
C ASN A 536 17.78 -4.94 -42.75
N GLY A 537 17.99 -4.22 -41.64
CA GLY A 537 17.25 -4.27 -40.40
C GLY A 537 16.51 -2.97 -40.07
N PHE A 538 16.06 -2.86 -38.82
CA PHE A 538 15.29 -1.73 -38.31
C PHE A 538 16.13 -0.69 -37.56
N GLY A 539 17.34 -1.07 -37.12
CA GLY A 539 18.28 -0.15 -36.50
C GLY A 539 18.39 -0.26 -34.97
N PHE A 540 19.10 0.71 -34.39
CA PHE A 540 19.34 0.82 -32.95
C PHE A 540 18.19 1.49 -32.21
N ARG A 541 17.95 1.12 -30.94
CA ARG A 541 17.16 1.91 -29.98
C ARG A 541 17.78 1.87 -28.59
N PHE A 542 17.99 3.04 -28.00
CA PHE A 542 18.32 3.16 -26.58
C PHE A 542 17.09 2.90 -25.72
N SER A 543 17.30 2.28 -24.56
CA SER A 543 16.27 2.19 -23.54
C SER A 543 15.90 3.60 -23.01
N PRO A 544 14.64 3.83 -22.61
CA PRO A 544 14.21 5.06 -21.95
C PRO A 544 14.97 5.35 -20.64
N LEU A 545 14.78 6.54 -20.07
CA LEU A 545 15.53 7.17 -18.95
C LEU A 545 16.00 6.25 -17.80
N ASP A 546 15.23 5.23 -17.40
CA ASP A 546 15.59 4.34 -16.27
C ASP A 546 16.25 3.01 -16.72
N GLY A 547 16.36 2.77 -18.02
CA GLY A 547 16.98 1.57 -18.59
C GLY A 547 18.47 1.76 -18.88
N ASP A 548 19.23 0.68 -18.79
CA ASP A 548 20.68 0.67 -19.04
C ASP A 548 21.06 -0.27 -20.21
N TYR A 549 20.29 -0.25 -21.29
CA TYR A 549 20.56 -1.12 -22.43
C TYR A 549 20.31 -0.46 -23.79
N LEU A 550 20.97 -1.00 -24.81
CA LEU A 550 20.84 -0.62 -26.20
C LEU A 550 20.50 -1.87 -27.00
N ALA A 551 19.45 -1.82 -27.79
CA ALA A 551 19.05 -2.92 -28.66
C ALA A 551 19.24 -2.56 -30.14
N PHE A 552 19.72 -3.51 -30.93
CA PHE A 552 19.73 -3.45 -32.38
C PHE A 552 18.73 -4.47 -32.92
N PHE A 553 17.82 -4.00 -33.79
CA PHE A 553 16.78 -4.81 -34.37
C PHE A 553 17.03 -5.05 -35.85
N SER A 554 16.93 -6.30 -36.28
CA SER A 554 16.86 -6.71 -37.67
C SER A 554 15.71 -7.70 -37.86
N SER A 555 15.42 -8.07 -39.10
CA SER A 555 14.39 -9.07 -39.39
C SER A 555 14.71 -10.44 -38.79
N GLN A 556 15.98 -10.80 -38.62
CA GLN A 556 16.40 -12.14 -38.18
C GLN A 556 17.01 -12.17 -36.78
N ASN A 557 17.58 -11.07 -36.32
CA ASN A 557 18.32 -11.00 -35.06
C ASN A 557 17.93 -9.75 -34.26
N THR A 558 17.81 -9.92 -32.94
CA THR A 558 17.85 -8.81 -31.98
C THR A 558 19.12 -8.96 -31.15
N LEU A 559 19.98 -7.96 -31.20
CA LEU A 559 21.21 -7.89 -30.43
C LEU A 559 21.05 -6.85 -29.33
N PHE A 560 21.60 -7.09 -28.14
CA PHE A 560 21.58 -6.09 -27.09
C PHE A 560 22.92 -5.93 -26.38
N TRP A 561 23.15 -4.72 -25.88
CA TRP A 561 24.31 -4.32 -25.08
C TRP A 561 23.88 -3.59 -23.81
N THR A 562 24.73 -3.59 -22.79
CA THR A 562 24.59 -2.72 -21.61
C THR A 562 25.25 -1.37 -21.87
N VAL A 563 24.52 -0.27 -21.66
CA VAL A 563 25.02 1.08 -21.96
C VAL A 563 26.14 1.46 -21.01
N SER A 564 26.04 1.17 -19.72
CA SER A 564 27.12 1.41 -18.75
C SER A 564 28.43 0.72 -19.10
N GLU A 565 28.37 -0.51 -19.64
CA GLU A 565 29.57 -1.24 -20.09
C GLU A 565 30.19 -0.61 -21.33
N ILE A 566 29.37 -0.21 -22.32
CA ILE A 566 29.84 0.56 -23.49
C ILE A 566 30.53 1.86 -23.01
N MET A 567 29.91 2.55 -22.07
CA MET A 567 30.44 3.81 -21.54
C MET A 567 31.74 3.62 -20.75
N SER A 568 31.89 2.52 -20.01
CA SER A 568 33.16 2.18 -19.38
C SER A 568 34.22 1.89 -20.44
N ALA A 569 33.89 1.11 -21.47
CA ALA A 569 34.84 0.81 -22.55
C ALA A 569 35.29 2.05 -23.31
N LEU A 570 34.39 3.00 -23.56
CA LEU A 570 34.72 4.30 -24.15
C LEU A 570 35.64 5.14 -23.25
N ARG A 571 35.44 5.13 -21.93
CA ARG A 571 36.29 5.83 -20.95
C ARG A 571 37.68 5.24 -20.84
N ASP A 572 37.75 3.92 -20.71
CA ASP A 572 38.97 3.16 -20.43
C ASP A 572 39.77 2.87 -21.71
N GLY A 573 39.19 3.19 -22.87
CA GLY A 573 39.79 2.93 -24.17
C GLY A 573 39.84 1.45 -24.55
N SER A 574 39.13 0.58 -23.84
CA SER A 574 39.05 -0.86 -24.09
C SER A 574 38.09 -1.20 -25.26
N GLN A 575 38.04 -2.48 -25.64
CA GLN A 575 37.14 -2.96 -26.69
C GLN A 575 35.70 -3.01 -26.17
N ILE A 576 34.75 -2.60 -27.02
CA ILE A 576 33.32 -2.68 -26.70
C ILE A 576 32.91 -4.16 -26.55
N PRO A 577 32.18 -4.53 -25.47
CA PRO A 577 31.79 -5.91 -25.24
C PRO A 577 30.89 -6.46 -26.37
N PRO A 578 30.95 -7.79 -26.63
CA PRO A 578 30.05 -8.43 -27.57
C PRO A 578 28.58 -8.27 -27.17
N PRO A 579 27.66 -8.07 -28.13
CA PRO A 579 26.24 -8.13 -27.82
C PRO A 579 25.82 -9.53 -27.38
N GLN A 580 24.80 -9.60 -26.53
CA GLN A 580 24.03 -10.81 -26.37
C GLN A 580 22.94 -10.87 -27.46
N ALA A 581 22.83 -12.02 -28.12
CA ALA A 581 21.79 -12.27 -29.11
C ALA A 581 20.53 -12.81 -28.43
N LEU A 582 19.39 -12.19 -28.70
CA LEU A 582 18.08 -12.70 -28.28
C LEU A 582 17.56 -13.69 -29.32
N ARG A 583 17.18 -14.88 -28.86
CA ARG A 583 16.62 -15.90 -29.75
C ARG A 583 15.22 -15.47 -30.17
N ILE A 584 14.95 -15.46 -31.47
CA ILE A 584 13.60 -15.30 -32.02
C ILE A 584 13.15 -16.68 -32.54
N PRO A 585 12.52 -17.53 -31.70
CA PRO A 585 12.26 -18.92 -32.05
C PRO A 585 11.40 -19.15 -33.29
N ASP A 586 10.55 -18.21 -33.69
CA ASP A 586 9.65 -18.38 -34.85
C ASP A 586 9.50 -17.08 -35.65
N GLY A 587 9.88 -17.10 -36.92
CA GLY A 587 9.61 -16.03 -37.88
C GLY A 587 10.58 -14.84 -37.83
N ALA A 588 10.29 -13.84 -38.67
CA ALA A 588 11.07 -12.61 -38.77
C ALA A 588 10.41 -11.48 -37.98
N THR A 589 11.21 -10.63 -37.32
CA THR A 589 10.71 -9.41 -36.68
C THR A 589 10.16 -8.46 -37.73
N LYS A 590 8.96 -7.92 -37.48
CA LYS A 590 8.31 -6.91 -38.31
C LYS A 590 8.31 -5.53 -37.68
N SER A 591 8.16 -5.49 -36.36
CA SER A 591 7.92 -4.31 -35.53
C SER A 591 8.44 -4.62 -34.14
N PHE A 592 8.86 -3.61 -33.39
CA PHE A 592 9.46 -3.78 -32.07
C PHE A 592 9.23 -2.55 -31.20
N ALA A 593 9.35 -2.74 -29.89
CA ALA A 593 9.35 -1.67 -28.90
C ALA A 593 10.27 -2.03 -27.72
N VAL A 594 10.74 -0.99 -27.04
CA VAL A 594 11.63 -1.08 -25.88
C VAL A 594 11.07 -0.22 -24.74
N SER A 595 11.18 -0.70 -23.51
CA SER A 595 10.97 0.06 -22.26
C SER A 595 12.25 0.04 -21.40
N SER A 596 12.23 0.54 -20.17
CA SER A 596 13.38 0.44 -19.27
C SER A 596 13.74 -1.00 -18.88
N ASN A 597 12.79 -1.92 -18.97
CA ASN A 597 12.86 -3.28 -18.41
C ASN A 597 12.21 -4.37 -19.29
N THR A 598 11.74 -4.05 -20.50
CA THR A 598 11.05 -5.01 -21.37
C THR A 598 11.36 -4.72 -22.85
N ILE A 599 11.51 -5.78 -23.64
CA ILE A 599 11.63 -5.71 -25.09
C ILE A 599 10.47 -6.48 -25.72
N CYS A 600 9.75 -5.88 -26.66
CA CYS A 600 8.69 -6.55 -27.41
C CYS A 600 9.08 -6.67 -28.88
N ASN A 601 9.15 -7.89 -29.40
CA ASN A 601 9.38 -8.20 -30.81
C ASN A 601 8.10 -8.76 -31.44
N CYS A 602 7.49 -8.01 -32.35
CA CYS A 602 6.34 -8.47 -33.13
C CYS A 602 6.79 -9.19 -34.40
N LEU A 603 6.19 -10.34 -34.69
CA LEU A 603 6.56 -11.21 -35.79
C LEU A 603 5.80 -10.85 -37.08
N ASP A 604 6.41 -11.06 -38.24
CA ASP A 604 5.75 -10.97 -39.54
C ASP A 604 4.86 -12.22 -39.74
N ALA A 605 3.66 -12.18 -39.15
CA ALA A 605 2.70 -13.27 -39.14
C ALA A 605 1.30 -12.78 -39.49
N GLU A 606 0.49 -13.61 -40.15
CA GLU A 606 -0.88 -13.25 -40.57
C GLU A 606 -1.85 -13.00 -39.39
N SER A 607 -1.46 -13.38 -38.17
CA SER A 607 -2.19 -13.14 -36.92
C SER A 607 -1.32 -12.43 -35.86
N PHE A 608 -1.90 -12.09 -34.71
CA PHE A 608 -1.23 -11.32 -33.66
C PHE A 608 -0.20 -12.20 -32.98
N LYS A 609 1.08 -11.98 -33.29
CA LYS A 609 2.19 -12.73 -32.68
C LYS A 609 3.33 -11.81 -32.26
N CYS A 610 3.72 -11.90 -31.00
CA CYS A 610 4.90 -11.21 -30.48
C CYS A 610 5.61 -12.03 -29.40
N HIS A 611 6.89 -11.74 -29.19
CA HIS A 611 7.67 -12.22 -28.05
C HIS A 611 8.01 -11.03 -27.15
N VAL A 612 7.74 -11.19 -25.86
CA VAL A 612 8.01 -10.17 -24.84
C VAL A 612 9.10 -10.71 -23.92
N TYR A 613 10.23 -10.00 -23.82
CA TYR A 613 11.38 -10.37 -23.01
C TYR A 613 11.51 -9.42 -21.83
N ASN A 614 11.69 -9.95 -20.62
CA ASN A 614 11.99 -9.13 -19.47
C ASN A 614 13.50 -8.90 -19.36
N VAL A 615 13.84 -7.66 -19.06
CA VAL A 615 15.21 -7.16 -18.92
C VAL A 615 15.44 -6.88 -17.44
N ALA A 616 16.19 -7.75 -16.77
CA ALA A 616 16.53 -7.63 -15.37
C ALA A 616 17.95 -7.05 -15.21
N GLY A 617 18.06 -5.91 -14.54
CA GLY A 617 19.34 -5.21 -14.31
C GLY A 617 19.84 -5.31 -12.87
N THR A 618 21.15 -5.49 -12.73
CA THR A 618 21.92 -5.09 -11.54
C THR A 618 22.78 -3.87 -11.91
N SER A 619 23.29 -3.10 -10.94
CA SER A 619 24.09 -1.89 -11.18
C SER A 619 25.37 -2.10 -12.02
N SER A 620 25.73 -3.35 -12.36
CA SER A 620 26.91 -3.71 -13.13
C SER A 620 26.64 -4.57 -14.37
N SER A 621 25.45 -5.17 -14.54
CA SER A 621 25.13 -5.99 -15.73
C SER A 621 23.63 -6.18 -15.89
N VAL A 622 23.19 -6.23 -17.15
CA VAL A 622 21.79 -6.43 -17.54
C VAL A 622 21.64 -7.80 -18.20
N ARG A 623 20.61 -8.56 -17.81
CA ARG A 623 20.27 -9.85 -18.42
C ARG A 623 18.86 -9.83 -18.97
N VAL A 624 18.66 -10.57 -20.05
CA VAL A 624 17.34 -10.76 -20.67
C VAL A 624 16.92 -12.21 -20.50
N ASP A 625 15.65 -12.44 -20.16
CA ASP A 625 15.08 -13.78 -20.02
C ASP A 625 14.84 -14.47 -21.38
N ASP A 626 14.31 -15.70 -21.36
CA ASP A 626 14.01 -16.47 -22.57
C ASP A 626 12.81 -15.92 -23.37
N GLY A 627 12.10 -14.93 -22.83
CA GLY A 627 10.92 -14.32 -23.42
C GLY A 627 9.66 -15.19 -23.36
N VAL A 628 8.51 -14.52 -23.26
CA VAL A 628 7.18 -15.12 -23.33
C VAL A 628 6.63 -14.94 -24.74
N ARG A 629 6.21 -16.04 -25.37
CA ARG A 629 5.46 -15.99 -26.63
C ARG A 629 4.02 -15.61 -26.37
N VAL A 630 3.53 -14.62 -27.10
CA VAL A 630 2.13 -14.21 -27.15
C VAL A 630 1.59 -14.46 -28.57
N SER A 631 0.47 -15.18 -28.68
CA SER A 631 -0.18 -15.48 -29.96
C SER A 631 -1.70 -15.44 -29.83
N TYR A 632 -2.35 -14.60 -30.64
CA TYR A 632 -3.82 -14.49 -30.73
C TYR A 632 -4.26 -14.49 -32.20
N ASP A 633 -5.02 -15.50 -32.60
CA ASP A 633 -5.36 -15.69 -34.02
C ASP A 633 -6.36 -14.67 -34.56
N HIS A 634 -7.13 -14.06 -33.67
CA HIS A 634 -8.26 -13.17 -33.99
C HIS A 634 -7.99 -11.68 -33.82
N MET A 635 -6.84 -11.29 -33.26
CA MET A 635 -6.49 -9.88 -33.06
C MET A 635 -5.84 -9.23 -34.29
N GLY A 636 -5.74 -9.98 -35.39
CA GLY A 636 -5.23 -9.49 -36.66
C GLY A 636 -3.71 -9.25 -36.69
N TYR A 637 -3.24 -8.74 -37.81
CA TYR A 637 -1.83 -8.51 -38.10
C TYR A 637 -1.29 -7.26 -37.36
N ILE A 638 -0.16 -7.39 -36.67
CA ILE A 638 0.48 -6.25 -35.98
C ILE A 638 1.28 -5.40 -36.98
N LYS A 639 0.93 -4.11 -37.10
CA LYS A 639 1.64 -3.14 -37.95
C LYS A 639 2.67 -2.33 -37.17
N ARG A 640 2.39 -1.97 -35.92
CA ARG A 640 3.28 -1.19 -35.04
C ARG A 640 3.06 -1.58 -33.59
N VAL A 641 4.08 -1.37 -32.77
CA VAL A 641 4.03 -1.52 -31.32
C VAL A 641 4.79 -0.37 -30.65
N THR A 642 4.33 0.05 -29.48
CA THR A 642 5.08 0.89 -28.53
C THR A 642 4.83 0.40 -27.10
N MET A 643 5.70 0.77 -26.16
CA MET A 643 5.60 0.43 -24.74
C MET A 643 5.76 1.68 -23.88
N SER A 644 5.13 1.69 -22.70
CA SER A 644 5.40 2.73 -21.71
C SER A 644 6.84 2.64 -21.23
N SER A 645 7.38 3.76 -20.73
CA SER A 645 8.78 3.83 -20.26
C SER A 645 9.12 2.76 -19.22
N ASP A 646 8.16 2.36 -18.38
CA ASP A 646 8.31 1.35 -17.33
C ASP A 646 7.93 -0.08 -17.76
N GLY A 647 7.55 -0.27 -19.02
CA GLY A 647 7.14 -1.57 -19.60
C GLY A 647 5.77 -2.08 -19.16
N SER A 648 5.05 -1.36 -18.29
CA SER A 648 3.77 -1.81 -17.73
C SER A 648 2.65 -1.89 -18.78
N LEU A 649 2.70 -1.05 -19.82
CA LEU A 649 1.72 -0.97 -20.89
C LEU A 649 2.37 -1.21 -22.26
N ALA A 650 1.63 -1.86 -23.14
CA ALA A 650 1.97 -2.02 -24.55
C ALA A 650 0.77 -1.62 -25.42
N ALA A 651 1.05 -0.86 -26.48
CA ALA A 651 0.05 -0.46 -27.47
C ALA A 651 0.43 -0.99 -28.84
N PHE A 652 -0.53 -1.62 -29.52
CA PHE A 652 -0.37 -2.27 -30.81
C PHE A 652 -1.33 -1.64 -31.82
N VAL A 653 -0.83 -1.37 -33.02
CA VAL A 653 -1.68 -1.06 -34.17
C VAL A 653 -1.90 -2.36 -34.94
N THR A 654 -3.15 -2.77 -35.05
CA THR A 654 -3.56 -4.05 -35.63
C THR A 654 -4.48 -3.85 -36.84
N THR A 655 -4.51 -4.82 -37.75
CA THR A 655 -5.44 -4.84 -38.88
C THR A 655 -5.86 -6.26 -39.23
N ASP A 656 -7.12 -6.43 -39.61
CA ASP A 656 -7.67 -7.73 -40.02
C ASP A 656 -7.15 -8.15 -41.43
N ARG A 657 -6.44 -7.26 -42.16
CA ARG A 657 -5.96 -7.50 -43.53
C ARG A 657 -4.43 -7.38 -43.64
N PRO A 658 -3.68 -8.50 -43.74
CA PRO A 658 -2.21 -8.47 -43.77
C PRO A 658 -1.64 -7.90 -45.07
N LYS A 659 -2.32 -8.11 -46.22
CA LYS A 659 -1.85 -7.75 -47.57
C LYS A 659 -2.86 -6.83 -48.30
N GLY A 660 -2.53 -5.54 -48.43
CA GLY A 660 -3.06 -4.67 -49.51
C GLY A 660 -4.25 -3.75 -49.21
N SER A 661 -4.93 -3.87 -48.07
CA SER A 661 -5.98 -2.92 -47.68
C SER A 661 -5.62 -2.32 -46.32
N GLU A 662 -5.02 -1.13 -46.36
CA GLU A 662 -4.57 -0.41 -45.17
C GLU A 662 -5.69 0.35 -44.47
N MET A 663 -6.93 0.28 -44.95
CA MET A 663 -8.04 1.00 -44.35
C MET A 663 -8.46 0.33 -43.03
N ASP A 664 -8.74 1.13 -42.00
CA ASP A 664 -9.31 0.72 -40.70
C ASP A 664 -8.39 -0.04 -39.73
N CYS A 665 -7.17 0.46 -39.50
CA CYS A 665 -6.34 -0.05 -38.39
C CYS A 665 -6.95 0.28 -37.02
N ARG A 666 -6.82 -0.64 -36.07
CA ARG A 666 -7.30 -0.51 -34.69
C ARG A 666 -6.13 -0.40 -33.72
N ILE A 667 -6.31 0.36 -32.65
CA ILE A 667 -5.36 0.38 -31.54
C ILE A 667 -5.81 -0.56 -30.43
N TYR A 668 -4.89 -1.41 -30.03
CA TYR A 668 -5.02 -2.29 -28.89
C TYR A 668 -4.03 -1.86 -27.82
N LEU A 669 -4.53 -1.35 -26.69
CA LEU A 669 -3.72 -1.00 -25.53
C LEU A 669 -3.93 -2.07 -24.46
N ALA A 670 -2.88 -2.60 -23.84
CA ALA A 670 -3.03 -3.60 -22.79
C ALA A 670 -1.92 -3.46 -21.74
N TYR A 671 -2.19 -3.98 -20.54
CA TYR A 671 -1.13 -4.26 -19.58
C TYR A 671 -0.24 -5.39 -20.11
N THR A 672 1.07 -5.15 -20.17
CA THR A 672 2.05 -6.10 -20.71
C THR A 672 2.00 -7.44 -19.96
N GLU A 673 1.88 -7.40 -18.64
CA GLU A 673 1.79 -8.60 -17.81
C GLU A 673 0.55 -9.43 -18.10
N HIS A 674 -0.61 -8.80 -18.31
CA HIS A 674 -1.84 -9.50 -18.67
C HIS A 674 -1.71 -10.19 -20.03
N LEU A 675 -1.05 -9.53 -20.99
CA LEU A 675 -0.74 -10.09 -22.30
C LEU A 675 0.15 -11.33 -22.21
N MET A 676 1.11 -11.35 -21.27
CA MET A 676 2.01 -12.48 -21.03
C MET A 676 1.34 -13.64 -20.27
N GLY A 677 0.55 -13.34 -19.23
CA GLY A 677 -0.06 -14.37 -18.36
C GLY A 677 -1.05 -15.27 -19.09
N THR A 678 -1.88 -14.67 -19.94
CA THR A 678 -2.87 -15.37 -20.79
C THR A 678 -2.22 -16.31 -21.82
N ALA A 679 -0.98 -16.03 -22.24
CA ALA A 679 -0.23 -16.90 -23.16
C ALA A 679 0.45 -18.09 -22.45
N ASN A 680 0.83 -17.94 -21.17
CA ASN A 680 1.40 -19.01 -20.35
C ASN A 680 0.36 -20.08 -19.99
N GLU A 681 -0.90 -19.70 -19.76
CA GLU A 681 -1.98 -20.67 -19.52
C GLU A 681 -2.22 -21.58 -20.73
N GLY A 682 -2.15 -21.05 -21.95
CA GLY A 682 -2.25 -21.82 -23.19
C GLY A 682 -1.07 -22.79 -23.45
N SER A 683 0.14 -22.44 -23.00
CA SER A 683 1.36 -23.23 -23.23
C SER A 683 1.63 -24.32 -22.18
N SER A 684 0.99 -24.24 -21.00
CA SER A 684 0.99 -25.31 -19.99
C SER A 684 0.28 -26.60 -20.44
N SER A 685 -0.43 -26.57 -21.58
CA SER A 685 -1.13 -27.72 -22.18
C SER A 685 -0.27 -28.52 -23.19
N SER A 686 1.05 -28.48 -23.08
CA SER A 686 1.96 -29.32 -23.89
C SER A 686 2.07 -30.76 -23.38
N LEU A 687 0.92 -31.44 -23.23
CA LEU A 687 0.87 -32.90 -23.31
C LEU A 687 0.51 -33.27 -24.75
N ARG A 688 1.18 -34.32 -25.26
CA ARG A 688 1.01 -34.85 -26.61
C ARG A 688 -0.46 -34.84 -27.03
N ARG A 689 -0.74 -34.34 -28.24
CA ARG A 689 -2.04 -34.45 -28.91
C ARG A 689 -2.38 -35.93 -29.06
N ASP A 690 -2.96 -36.51 -28.02
CA ASP A 690 -3.81 -37.67 -28.10
C ASP A 690 -5.19 -37.29 -27.55
N SER A 691 -6.17 -37.73 -28.32
CA SER A 691 -7.58 -37.44 -28.26
C SER A 691 -8.20 -37.63 -26.86
N ARG A 692 -8.68 -36.53 -26.25
CA ARG A 692 -10.06 -36.32 -25.73
C ARG A 692 -10.15 -35.08 -24.81
N SER A 693 -10.98 -34.13 -25.25
CA SER A 693 -11.73 -33.10 -24.51
C SER A 693 -11.13 -32.50 -23.22
N ASN A 694 -10.51 -31.33 -23.36
CA ASN A 694 -10.77 -30.15 -22.52
C ASN A 694 -10.54 -28.91 -23.39
N SER A 695 -11.58 -28.51 -24.12
CA SER A 695 -11.53 -27.38 -25.06
C SER A 695 -11.86 -26.08 -24.32
N VAL A 696 -10.86 -25.22 -24.09
CA VAL A 696 -11.14 -23.79 -23.97
C VAL A 696 -11.64 -23.34 -25.34
N SER A 697 -12.91 -22.93 -25.43
CA SER A 697 -13.51 -22.52 -26.70
C SER A 697 -12.86 -21.25 -27.24
N GLU A 698 -12.68 -21.18 -28.55
CA GLU A 698 -12.16 -20.01 -29.29
C GLU A 698 -12.95 -18.73 -28.97
N SER A 699 -14.25 -18.87 -28.66
CA SER A 699 -15.13 -17.80 -28.17
C SER A 699 -14.72 -17.20 -26.81
N SER A 700 -14.14 -18.01 -25.93
CA SER A 700 -13.68 -17.58 -24.60
C SER A 700 -12.37 -16.80 -24.71
N LEU A 701 -11.45 -17.23 -25.58
CA LEU A 701 -10.22 -16.49 -25.89
C LEU A 701 -10.51 -15.14 -26.57
N MET A 702 -11.45 -15.12 -27.53
CA MET A 702 -11.98 -13.89 -28.15
C MET A 702 -12.54 -12.91 -27.13
N SER A 703 -13.31 -13.42 -26.17
CA SER A 703 -13.89 -12.65 -25.07
C SER A 703 -12.80 -12.04 -24.18
N VAL A 704 -11.83 -12.83 -23.73
CA VAL A 704 -10.75 -12.40 -22.82
C VAL A 704 -9.85 -11.34 -23.46
N THR A 705 -9.48 -11.47 -24.73
CA THR A 705 -8.58 -10.50 -25.40
C THR A 705 -9.28 -9.21 -25.77
N THR A 706 -10.53 -9.25 -26.27
CA THR A 706 -11.29 -8.05 -26.67
C THR A 706 -11.51 -7.15 -25.46
N ALA A 707 -11.71 -7.78 -24.32
CA ALA A 707 -12.01 -7.16 -23.06
C ALA A 707 -10.74 -6.72 -22.29
N ALA A 708 -9.56 -7.18 -22.72
CA ALA A 708 -8.27 -6.67 -22.29
C ALA A 708 -7.80 -5.40 -23.03
N ASN A 709 -8.51 -4.97 -24.09
CA ASN A 709 -8.20 -3.69 -24.74
C ASN A 709 -8.57 -2.52 -23.81
N LEU A 710 -7.57 -1.85 -23.28
CA LEU A 710 -7.69 -0.65 -22.47
C LEU A 710 -8.31 0.53 -23.23
N ILE A 711 -8.42 0.56 -24.56
CA ILE A 711 -9.13 1.65 -25.24
C ILE A 711 -10.62 1.31 -25.42
N VAL A 712 -11.50 2.22 -25.00
CA VAL A 712 -12.97 2.04 -25.05
C VAL A 712 -13.60 2.78 -26.24
N GLU A 713 -13.03 3.93 -26.62
CA GLU A 713 -13.61 4.83 -27.63
C GLU A 713 -12.61 5.16 -28.73
N LYS A 714 -13.13 5.39 -29.95
CA LYS A 714 -12.35 5.82 -31.14
C LYS A 714 -11.14 4.92 -31.45
N ILE A 715 -11.31 3.60 -31.29
CA ILE A 715 -10.28 2.57 -31.47
C ILE A 715 -9.72 2.56 -32.91
N VAL A 716 -10.53 2.94 -33.90
CA VAL A 716 -10.13 3.01 -35.31
C VAL A 716 -9.33 4.28 -35.58
N VAL A 717 -8.14 4.12 -36.14
CA VAL A 717 -7.15 5.21 -36.39
C VAL A 717 -6.80 5.39 -37.86
N GLY A 718 -7.53 4.76 -38.78
CA GLY A 718 -7.31 4.93 -40.22
C GLY A 718 -6.16 4.08 -40.74
N SER A 719 -5.41 4.57 -41.73
CA SER A 719 -4.36 3.76 -42.37
C SER A 719 -3.05 3.71 -41.61
N ALA A 720 -2.47 2.50 -41.52
CA ALA A 720 -1.13 2.29 -40.96
C ALA A 720 -0.05 3.13 -41.68
N ALA A 721 -0.25 3.46 -42.95
CA ALA A 721 0.65 4.33 -43.71
C ALA A 721 0.45 5.82 -43.42
N GLN A 722 -0.68 6.22 -42.82
CA GLN A 722 -0.94 7.60 -42.39
C GLN A 722 -0.49 7.85 -40.96
N ILE A 723 -0.47 6.82 -40.11
CA ILE A 723 0.11 6.91 -38.77
C ILE A 723 1.59 7.26 -38.93
N ARG A 724 2.04 8.36 -38.35
CA ARG A 724 3.44 8.79 -38.41
C ARG A 724 4.16 8.54 -37.10
N PHE A 725 3.43 8.62 -35.99
CA PHE A 725 3.99 8.42 -34.66
C PHE A 725 2.95 7.78 -33.73
N LEU A 726 3.44 6.93 -32.82
CA LEU A 726 2.67 6.24 -31.80
C LEU A 726 3.61 6.06 -30.61
N ASP A 727 3.33 6.74 -29.51
CA ASP A 727 4.15 6.59 -28.30
C ASP A 727 3.41 7.04 -27.04
N PHE A 728 3.92 6.63 -25.87
CA PHE A 728 3.42 7.08 -24.59
C PHE A 728 4.08 8.40 -24.17
N THR A 729 3.35 9.21 -23.40
CA THR A 729 4.00 10.30 -22.64
C THR A 729 5.00 9.70 -21.66
N PRO A 730 6.11 10.39 -21.30
CA PRO A 730 7.14 9.82 -20.42
C PRO A 730 6.62 9.31 -19.07
N ASN A 731 5.56 9.91 -18.53
CA ASN A 731 4.88 9.49 -17.30
C ASN A 731 3.85 8.35 -17.49
N GLY A 732 3.69 7.83 -18.70
CA GLY A 732 2.73 6.77 -19.03
C GLY A 732 1.25 7.15 -18.96
N LYS A 733 0.89 8.42 -18.68
CA LYS A 733 -0.51 8.84 -18.50
C LYS A 733 -1.31 8.83 -19.81
N PHE A 734 -0.67 9.13 -20.94
CA PHE A 734 -1.35 9.19 -22.24
C PHE A 734 -0.63 8.36 -23.29
N LEU A 735 -1.41 7.66 -24.11
CA LEU A 735 -0.97 7.15 -25.40
C LEU A 735 -1.29 8.20 -26.48
N VAL A 736 -0.29 8.60 -27.25
CA VAL A 736 -0.41 9.66 -28.26
C VAL A 736 -0.18 9.07 -29.65
N VAL A 737 -1.06 9.44 -30.59
CA VAL A 737 -0.95 9.06 -32.00
C VAL A 737 -0.95 10.32 -32.85
N VAL A 738 -0.02 10.38 -33.80
CA VAL A 738 0.03 11.44 -34.81
C VAL A 738 -0.23 10.81 -36.18
N ILE A 739 -1.25 11.30 -36.87
CA ILE A 739 -1.72 10.84 -38.18
C ILE A 739 -1.53 11.98 -39.18
N GLN A 740 -1.00 11.68 -40.35
CA GLN A 740 -0.91 12.65 -41.45
C GLN A 740 -1.91 12.29 -42.55
N ASP A 741 -3.06 12.96 -42.54
CA ASP A 741 -4.10 12.83 -43.55
C ASP A 741 -3.86 13.81 -44.71
N GLY A 742 -3.14 13.33 -45.73
CA GLY A 742 -2.83 14.12 -46.92
C GLY A 742 -1.72 15.14 -46.70
N SER A 743 -1.89 16.35 -47.25
CA SER A 743 -0.85 17.38 -47.33
C SER A 743 -1.16 18.65 -46.51
N ARG A 744 -2.19 18.65 -45.66
CA ARG A 744 -2.70 19.87 -45.00
C ARG A 744 -2.33 20.01 -43.51
N GLY A 745 -1.78 18.97 -42.87
CA GLY A 745 -1.40 19.02 -41.46
C GLY A 745 -1.36 17.65 -40.79
N PHE A 746 -1.45 17.66 -39.45
CA PHE A 746 -1.44 16.46 -38.60
C PHE A 746 -2.71 16.37 -37.77
N SER A 747 -3.27 15.18 -37.62
CA SER A 747 -4.28 14.85 -36.62
C SER A 747 -3.59 14.21 -35.41
N ILE A 748 -3.90 14.68 -34.21
CA ILE A 748 -3.30 14.23 -32.96
C ILE A 748 -4.41 13.71 -32.06
N ARG A 749 -4.28 12.46 -31.64
CA ARG A 749 -5.23 11.80 -30.74
C ARG A 749 -4.53 11.27 -29.49
N LEU A 750 -5.14 11.51 -28.34
CA LEU A 750 -4.61 11.14 -27.02
C LEU A 750 -5.63 10.28 -26.29
N TRP A 751 -5.20 9.13 -25.80
CA TRP A 751 -6.00 8.29 -24.89
C TRP A 751 -5.38 8.31 -23.51
N GLU A 752 -6.20 8.55 -22.50
CA GLU A 752 -5.77 8.38 -21.12
C GLU A 752 -5.68 6.89 -20.81
N THR A 753 -4.50 6.42 -20.40
CA THR A 753 -4.18 4.98 -20.31
C THR A 753 -4.99 4.24 -19.24
N TYR A 754 -5.35 4.94 -18.15
CA TYR A 754 -6.12 4.36 -17.04
C TYR A 754 -7.62 4.21 -17.36
N SER A 755 -8.23 5.25 -17.93
CA SER A 755 -9.67 5.24 -18.25
C SER A 755 -9.96 4.59 -19.60
N GLY A 756 -8.99 4.61 -20.52
CA GLY A 756 -9.20 4.13 -21.88
C GLY A 756 -9.96 5.07 -22.80
N LYS A 757 -10.30 6.26 -22.30
CA LYS A 757 -11.09 7.24 -23.04
C LYS A 757 -10.20 8.11 -23.90
N CYS A 758 -10.72 8.49 -25.06
CA CYS A 758 -10.09 9.49 -25.91
C CYS A 758 -10.18 10.85 -25.20
N TRP A 759 -9.05 11.30 -24.67
CA TRP A 759 -8.97 12.55 -23.91
C TRP A 759 -8.99 13.78 -24.82
N ARG A 760 -8.27 13.71 -25.96
CA ARG A 760 -8.21 14.76 -26.98
C ARG A 760 -8.10 14.16 -28.37
N ASP A 761 -8.69 14.86 -29.33
CA ASP A 761 -8.67 14.54 -30.76
C ASP A 761 -8.80 15.86 -31.51
N PHE A 762 -7.70 16.33 -32.11
CA PHE A 762 -7.65 17.63 -32.78
C PHE A 762 -6.61 17.63 -33.90
N SER A 763 -6.74 18.60 -34.82
CA SER A 763 -5.83 18.73 -35.95
C SER A 763 -5.00 20.01 -35.86
N VAL A 764 -3.75 19.92 -36.31
CA VAL A 764 -2.82 21.05 -36.45
C VAL A 764 -2.55 21.24 -37.94
N ALA A 765 -3.01 22.38 -38.47
CA ALA A 765 -2.82 22.72 -39.88
C ALA A 765 -1.38 23.20 -40.14
N ILE A 766 -0.84 22.88 -41.31
CA ILE A 766 0.48 23.33 -41.77
C ILE A 766 0.34 23.93 -43.15
N GLU A 767 0.69 25.21 -43.27
CA GLU A 767 0.84 25.88 -44.56
C GLU A 767 2.15 25.43 -45.22
N SER A 768 2.07 24.42 -46.09
CA SER A 768 3.19 23.94 -46.90
C SER A 768 2.92 24.11 -48.39
N GLU A 769 3.91 24.64 -49.11
CA GLU A 769 3.90 24.78 -50.57
C GLU A 769 4.23 23.46 -51.30
N THR A 770 4.70 22.43 -50.57
CA THR A 770 5.14 21.15 -51.13
C THR A 770 4.25 19.99 -50.70
N PHE A 771 3.75 19.23 -51.68
CA PHE A 771 2.68 18.24 -51.52
C PHE A 771 3.14 16.81 -51.19
N ARG A 772 4.43 16.55 -50.92
CA ARG A 772 4.94 15.19 -50.68
C ARG A 772 5.67 15.09 -49.34
N SER A 773 5.03 14.37 -48.39
CA SER A 773 5.46 14.02 -47.03
C SER A 773 5.81 15.18 -46.09
N LEU A 774 4.86 15.63 -45.26
CA LEU A 774 5.10 16.65 -44.24
C LEU A 774 5.92 16.13 -43.07
N PHE A 775 5.67 14.92 -42.57
CA PHE A 775 6.34 14.41 -41.36
C PHE A 775 7.81 14.06 -41.60
N THR A 776 8.70 14.53 -40.71
CA THR A 776 10.12 14.14 -40.66
C THR A 776 10.42 13.32 -39.41
N THR A 777 10.19 13.87 -38.23
CA THR A 777 10.45 13.23 -36.92
C THR A 777 9.65 13.93 -35.83
N CYS A 778 9.49 13.32 -34.66
CA CYS A 778 8.91 14.00 -33.51
C CYS A 778 9.40 13.41 -32.18
N CYS A 779 9.17 14.13 -31.10
CA CYS A 779 9.45 13.69 -29.74
C CYS A 779 8.37 14.16 -28.76
N LEU A 780 8.04 13.31 -27.78
CA LEU A 780 7.17 13.63 -26.65
C LEU A 780 8.00 13.94 -25.41
N PHE A 781 7.51 14.87 -24.59
CA PHE A 781 8.12 15.18 -23.29
C PHE A 781 7.11 15.82 -22.34
N MET A 782 7.49 15.91 -21.07
CA MET A 782 6.72 16.63 -20.05
C MET A 782 7.34 18.01 -19.81
N SER A 783 6.53 19.06 -19.81
CA SER A 783 6.98 20.41 -19.43
C SER A 783 7.30 20.47 -17.92
N LYS A 784 8.01 21.53 -17.48
CA LYS A 784 8.24 21.78 -16.04
C LYS A 784 6.94 21.95 -15.24
N ALA A 785 5.85 22.35 -15.90
CA ALA A 785 4.53 22.45 -15.28
C ALA A 785 3.81 21.09 -15.19
N GLY A 786 4.37 20.03 -15.78
CA GLY A 786 3.75 18.70 -15.86
C GLY A 786 2.80 18.53 -17.05
N ASP A 787 2.81 19.45 -18.02
CA ASP A 787 1.98 19.33 -19.21
C ASP A 787 2.63 18.41 -20.26
N PRO A 788 1.87 17.53 -20.92
CA PRO A 788 2.37 16.75 -22.05
C PRO A 788 2.56 17.64 -23.29
N CYS A 789 3.76 17.62 -23.85
CA CYS A 789 4.14 18.39 -25.04
C CYS A 789 4.65 17.47 -26.16
N LEU A 790 4.35 17.86 -27.40
CA LEU A 790 4.81 17.20 -28.61
C LEU A 790 5.58 18.20 -29.47
N VAL A 791 6.78 17.83 -29.91
CA VAL A 791 7.49 18.56 -30.96
C VAL A 791 7.50 17.72 -32.23
N VAL A 792 6.97 18.28 -33.32
CA VAL A 792 6.97 17.66 -34.65
C VAL A 792 7.87 18.48 -35.57
N VAL A 793 8.83 17.80 -36.20
CA VAL A 793 9.59 18.35 -37.32
C VAL A 793 8.84 18.00 -38.60
N SER A 794 8.46 19.04 -39.33
CA SER A 794 7.85 18.96 -40.64
C SER A 794 8.84 19.41 -41.71
N ASP A 795 8.72 18.86 -42.93
CA ASP A 795 9.46 19.21 -44.15
C ASP A 795 10.99 19.39 -44.00
N HIS A 796 11.58 18.69 -43.03
CA HIS A 796 12.95 18.84 -42.56
C HIS A 796 13.33 20.24 -42.04
N ARG A 797 12.44 21.24 -42.08
CA ARG A 797 12.82 22.63 -41.78
C ARG A 797 11.89 23.31 -40.79
N ARG A 798 10.67 22.84 -40.62
CA ARG A 798 9.72 23.44 -39.67
C ARG A 798 9.66 22.65 -38.37
N ILE A 799 9.72 23.34 -37.24
CA ILE A 799 9.47 22.79 -35.91
C ILE A 799 8.11 23.28 -35.45
N LEU A 800 7.23 22.35 -35.10
CA LEU A 800 5.94 22.61 -34.45
C LEU A 800 6.02 22.13 -33.01
N HIS A 801 5.86 23.05 -32.07
CA HIS A 801 5.71 22.75 -30.64
C HIS A 801 4.24 22.83 -30.26
N VAL A 802 3.67 21.71 -29.83
CA VAL A 802 2.26 21.57 -29.47
C VAL A 802 2.17 21.23 -27.99
N ASN A 803 1.53 22.10 -27.20
CA ASN A 803 1.10 21.74 -25.85
C ASN A 803 -0.19 20.93 -25.98
N LEU A 804 -0.13 19.63 -25.66
CA LEU A 804 -1.25 18.72 -25.87
C LEU A 804 -2.40 18.99 -24.87
N PHE A 805 -2.10 19.67 -23.76
CA PHE A 805 -3.10 20.03 -22.76
C PHE A 805 -3.94 21.24 -23.18
N THR A 806 -3.27 22.36 -23.49
CA THR A 806 -3.93 23.62 -23.88
C THR A 806 -4.33 23.66 -25.35
N ARG A 807 -3.74 22.80 -26.19
CA ARG A 807 -3.83 22.81 -27.67
C ARG A 807 -3.14 24.02 -28.31
N SER A 808 -2.26 24.72 -27.58
CA SER A 808 -1.49 25.81 -28.15
C SER A 808 -0.38 25.28 -29.06
N THR A 809 -0.17 25.95 -30.19
CA THR A 809 0.81 25.56 -31.20
C THR A 809 1.72 26.71 -31.54
N ASN A 810 3.03 26.50 -31.43
CA ASN A 810 4.06 27.43 -31.88
C ASN A 810 4.85 26.80 -33.03
N THR A 811 5.08 27.56 -34.11
CA THR A 811 5.80 27.06 -35.29
C THR A 811 7.01 27.92 -35.59
N ARG A 812 8.13 27.29 -35.99
CA ARG A 812 9.35 27.96 -36.42
C ARG A 812 9.91 27.30 -37.67
N LYS A 813 10.25 28.08 -38.71
CA LYS A 813 11.00 27.60 -39.88
C LYS A 813 12.50 27.82 -39.67
N LEU A 814 13.31 26.80 -39.94
CA LEU A 814 14.75 26.79 -39.81
C LEU A 814 15.43 26.87 -41.18
N ASN A 815 16.61 27.47 -41.19
CA ASN A 815 17.49 27.52 -42.37
C ASN A 815 18.40 26.27 -42.50
N ILE A 816 18.22 25.28 -41.63
CA ILE A 816 18.96 24.03 -41.60
C ILE A 816 18.01 22.86 -41.83
N GLY A 817 18.48 21.81 -42.50
CA GLY A 817 17.74 20.56 -42.64
C GLY A 817 17.89 19.71 -41.39
N ILE A 818 16.80 19.39 -40.71
CA ILE A 818 16.74 18.57 -39.52
C ILE A 818 16.39 17.14 -39.90
N ASP A 819 17.12 16.20 -39.31
CA ASP A 819 16.99 14.77 -39.51
C ASP A 819 16.42 14.08 -38.26
N SER A 820 16.75 14.54 -37.05
CA SER A 820 16.26 13.96 -35.78
C SER A 820 16.11 15.03 -34.69
N VAL A 821 15.20 14.79 -33.74
CA VAL A 821 14.93 15.69 -32.60
C VAL A 821 14.85 14.89 -31.31
N PHE A 822 15.49 15.41 -30.27
CA PHE A 822 15.50 14.84 -28.92
C PHE A 822 15.25 15.96 -27.91
N VAL A 823 14.71 15.62 -26.75
CA VAL A 823 14.51 16.55 -25.64
C VAL A 823 15.51 16.22 -24.56
N CYS A 824 16.19 17.22 -24.02
CA CYS A 824 17.06 17.04 -22.85
C CYS A 824 16.22 16.73 -21.60
N ASP A 825 16.82 16.05 -20.62
CA ASP A 825 16.21 15.74 -19.32
C ASP A 825 15.65 16.98 -18.57
N ASP A 826 16.10 18.19 -18.95
CA ASP A 826 15.63 19.45 -18.38
C ASP A 826 14.20 19.86 -18.81
N GLY A 827 13.63 19.17 -19.81
CA GLY A 827 12.31 19.44 -20.39
C GLY A 827 12.17 20.83 -21.04
N SER A 828 13.27 21.53 -21.27
CA SER A 828 13.29 22.93 -21.74
C SER A 828 14.19 23.17 -22.94
N THR A 829 15.04 22.20 -23.29
CA THR A 829 15.99 22.29 -24.40
C THR A 829 15.81 21.13 -25.37
N LEU A 830 15.78 21.45 -26.67
CA LEU A 830 15.79 20.48 -27.76
C LEU A 830 17.21 20.28 -28.29
N VAL A 831 17.57 19.04 -28.56
CA VAL A 831 18.75 18.67 -29.35
C VAL A 831 18.29 18.28 -30.75
N LEU A 832 18.75 19.02 -31.76
CA LEU A 832 18.41 18.78 -33.16
C LEU A 832 19.63 18.25 -33.89
N ILE A 833 19.53 17.08 -34.51
CA ILE A 833 20.53 16.59 -35.45
C ILE A 833 20.12 17.02 -36.85
N GLY A 834 21.02 17.69 -37.57
CA GLY A 834 20.73 18.18 -38.91
C GLY A 834 21.97 18.43 -39.76
N LYS A 835 21.73 18.74 -41.03
CA LYS A 835 22.75 19.00 -42.04
C LYS A 835 22.87 20.48 -42.35
N ASN A 836 24.08 21.01 -42.19
CA ASN A 836 24.49 22.34 -42.62
C ASN A 836 26.01 22.35 -42.89
N HIS A 837 26.41 22.17 -44.15
CA HIS A 837 27.81 21.94 -44.56
C HIS A 837 28.50 20.82 -43.75
N GLY A 838 27.74 19.75 -43.45
CA GLY A 838 28.12 18.67 -42.53
C GLY A 838 27.01 18.34 -41.53
N LEU A 839 27.08 17.16 -40.91
CA LEU A 839 26.20 16.73 -39.84
C LEU A 839 26.57 17.42 -38.52
N ARG A 840 25.59 18.03 -37.86
CA ARG A 840 25.77 18.80 -36.62
C ARG A 840 24.62 18.54 -35.65
N ALA A 841 24.90 18.66 -34.35
CA ALA A 841 23.91 18.77 -33.30
C ALA A 841 23.72 20.25 -32.95
N TYR A 842 22.48 20.68 -32.73
CA TYR A 842 22.11 22.04 -32.35
C TYR A 842 21.27 22.03 -31.08
N LEU A 843 21.55 22.97 -30.17
CA LEU A 843 20.76 23.19 -28.96
C LEU A 843 19.77 24.33 -29.17
N LEU A 844 18.48 24.04 -28.98
CA LEU A 844 17.39 24.99 -29.14
C LEU A 844 16.51 25.05 -27.88
N PRO A 845 16.47 26.15 -27.13
CA PRO A 845 15.59 26.29 -25.98
C PRO A 845 14.13 26.49 -26.41
N LEU A 846 13.21 25.74 -25.80
CA LEU A 846 11.77 25.75 -26.12
C LEU A 846 11.12 27.12 -25.85
N HIS A 847 11.53 27.81 -24.79
CA HIS A 847 11.02 29.15 -24.44
C HIS A 847 11.44 30.24 -25.45
N SER A 848 12.39 29.93 -26.34
CA SER A 848 12.93 30.86 -27.34
C SER A 848 12.69 30.35 -28.77
N LEU A 849 11.65 29.54 -28.99
CA LEU A 849 11.28 29.06 -30.34
C LEU A 849 11.11 30.20 -31.35
N GLU A 850 10.67 31.39 -30.91
CA GLU A 850 10.49 32.58 -31.75
C GLU A 850 11.78 33.36 -32.04
N LYS A 851 12.88 33.12 -31.30
CA LYS A 851 14.15 33.86 -31.45
C LYS A 851 15.06 33.23 -32.49
N SER A 852 15.86 34.03 -33.19
CA SER A 852 16.70 33.62 -34.35
C SER A 852 17.77 32.57 -34.07
N ASP A 853 18.29 32.46 -32.84
CA ASP A 853 19.60 31.87 -32.58
C ASP A 853 19.54 30.53 -31.80
N PHE A 854 20.40 29.59 -32.18
CA PHE A 854 20.72 28.38 -31.40
C PHE A 854 21.67 28.76 -30.26
N ILE A 855 21.53 28.15 -29.08
CA ILE A 855 22.41 28.45 -27.95
C ILE A 855 23.76 27.74 -28.05
N GLY A 856 23.81 26.59 -28.73
CA GLY A 856 25.03 25.81 -28.94
C GLY A 856 24.96 24.94 -30.18
N SER A 857 26.12 24.53 -30.71
CA SER A 857 26.21 23.54 -31.78
C SER A 857 27.50 22.73 -31.74
N ALA A 858 27.43 21.44 -32.09
CA ALA A 858 28.57 20.54 -32.14
C ALA A 858 28.65 19.79 -33.49
N LYS A 859 29.86 19.53 -33.99
CA LYS A 859 30.09 18.89 -35.31
C LYS A 859 30.18 17.37 -35.16
N ILE A 860 29.38 16.62 -35.93
CA ILE A 860 29.25 15.15 -35.87
C ILE A 860 29.85 14.46 -37.12
N ASN A 861 30.48 15.20 -38.06
CA ASN A 861 30.97 14.70 -39.37
C ASN A 861 31.88 13.44 -39.35
N ARG A 862 32.26 12.90 -38.19
CA ARG A 862 33.05 11.67 -38.04
C ARG A 862 32.22 10.39 -38.19
N LEU A 863 30.92 10.50 -38.48
CA LEU A 863 29.97 9.39 -38.55
C LEU A 863 29.00 9.55 -39.72
N SER A 864 28.64 8.42 -40.34
CA SER A 864 27.56 8.36 -41.33
C SER A 864 26.25 8.15 -40.58
N TYR A 865 25.53 9.24 -40.29
CA TYR A 865 24.25 9.17 -39.59
C TYR A 865 23.10 8.84 -40.54
N ALA A 866 22.46 7.70 -40.32
CA ALA A 866 21.27 7.25 -41.03
C ALA A 866 20.06 7.33 -40.08
N PRO A 867 19.23 8.40 -40.13
CA PRO A 867 18.19 8.66 -39.12
C PRO A 867 17.16 7.54 -38.94
N ALA A 868 16.97 6.69 -39.96
CA ALA A 868 16.06 5.55 -39.89
C ALA A 868 16.64 4.36 -39.12
N LEU A 869 17.98 4.20 -39.11
CA LEU A 869 18.69 3.03 -38.57
C LEU A 869 19.54 3.35 -37.33
N ASP A 870 19.94 4.60 -37.18
CA ASP A 870 20.75 5.09 -36.08
C ASP A 870 19.85 5.63 -34.98
N ASP A 871 20.37 5.67 -33.75
CA ASP A 871 19.67 6.29 -32.63
C ASP A 871 20.64 7.06 -31.76
N ALA A 872 20.11 8.03 -31.03
CA ALA A 872 20.87 8.86 -30.11
C ALA A 872 20.11 9.09 -28.82
N THR A 873 20.86 9.18 -27.72
CA THR A 873 20.32 9.58 -26.42
C THR A 873 21.16 10.71 -25.84
N VAL A 874 20.52 11.54 -25.02
CA VAL A 874 21.14 12.69 -24.35
C VAL A 874 21.02 12.47 -22.86
N GLN A 875 22.13 12.57 -22.14
CA GLN A 875 22.20 12.37 -20.69
C GLN A 875 23.01 13.51 -20.05
N CYS A 876 22.64 13.90 -18.83
CA CYS A 876 23.50 14.74 -17.99
C CYS A 876 24.51 13.89 -17.22
N ASP A 877 25.79 14.24 -17.26
CA ASP A 877 26.77 13.63 -16.38
C ASP A 877 26.70 14.16 -14.93
N ALA A 878 27.48 13.59 -14.02
CA ALA A 878 27.52 13.98 -12.61
C ALA A 878 27.89 15.46 -12.39
N ASN A 879 28.50 16.12 -13.38
CA ASN A 879 28.88 17.53 -13.35
C ASN A 879 27.85 18.43 -14.07
N LYS A 880 26.66 17.90 -14.41
CA LYS A 880 25.60 18.57 -15.19
C LYS A 880 26.03 18.99 -16.60
N GLN A 881 27.03 18.31 -17.17
CA GLN A 881 27.38 18.50 -18.58
C GLN A 881 26.52 17.60 -19.45
N LEU A 882 26.00 18.15 -20.55
CA LEU A 882 25.22 17.38 -21.51
C LEU A 882 26.15 16.48 -22.32
N LYS A 883 25.81 15.19 -22.36
CA LYS A 883 26.48 14.19 -23.18
C LYS A 883 25.49 13.57 -24.14
N MET A 884 25.90 13.50 -25.39
CA MET A 884 25.17 12.83 -26.46
C MET A 884 25.87 11.53 -26.80
N LEU A 885 25.10 10.45 -26.77
CA LEU A 885 25.53 9.12 -27.19
C LEU A 885 24.84 8.80 -28.52
N ILE A 886 25.63 8.41 -29.52
CA ILE A 886 25.11 8.06 -30.84
C ILE A 886 25.56 6.64 -31.17
N ALA A 887 24.60 5.78 -31.49
CA ALA A 887 24.82 4.44 -32.00
C ALA A 887 24.52 4.43 -33.50
N SER A 888 25.53 4.14 -34.32
CA SER A 888 25.37 4.11 -35.77
C SER A 888 25.44 2.70 -36.33
N SER A 889 24.48 2.42 -37.22
CA SER A 889 24.40 1.24 -38.08
C SER A 889 25.65 1.04 -38.95
N SER A 890 26.47 2.08 -39.15
CA SER A 890 27.79 1.99 -39.80
C SER A 890 28.87 1.33 -38.94
N GLY A 891 28.54 0.85 -37.73
CA GLY A 891 29.46 0.08 -36.90
C GLY A 891 30.25 0.94 -35.91
N SER A 892 29.72 2.09 -35.48
CA SER A 892 30.42 3.04 -34.61
C SER A 892 29.56 3.62 -33.47
N PHE A 893 30.20 3.86 -32.32
CA PHE A 893 29.67 4.55 -31.15
C PHE A 893 30.40 5.87 -30.92
N LEU A 894 29.64 6.94 -30.72
CA LEU A 894 30.18 8.26 -30.40
C LEU A 894 29.61 8.79 -29.09
N GLU A 895 30.50 9.09 -28.13
CA GLU A 895 30.23 9.98 -27.00
C GLU A 895 30.72 11.39 -27.36
N MET A 896 29.84 12.37 -27.21
CA MET A 896 30.13 13.78 -27.49
C MET A 896 29.60 14.65 -26.36
N GLY A 897 30.46 15.48 -25.76
CA GLY A 897 30.02 16.57 -24.90
C GLY A 897 29.34 17.67 -25.72
N ILE A 898 28.21 18.17 -25.24
CA ILE A 898 27.54 19.34 -25.82
C ILE A 898 27.80 20.52 -24.88
N ASP A 899 28.77 21.36 -25.24
CA ASP A 899 29.07 22.58 -24.49
C ASP A 899 27.95 23.62 -24.70
N HIS A 900 27.48 24.20 -23.59
CA HIS A 900 26.39 25.17 -23.52
C HIS A 900 26.74 26.57 -24.03
#